data_AF-W2VR38-F1
#
_entry.id   AF-W2VR38-F1
#
_cell.length_a   1.000
_cell.length_b   1.000
_cell.length_c   1.000
_cell.angle_alpha   90.00
_cell.angle_beta   90.00
_cell.angle_gamma   90.00
#
_symmetry.space_group_name_H-M   'P 1'
#
loop_
_entity.id
_entity.type
_entity.pdbx_description
1 polymer ?
#
loop_
_entity_poly.entity_id
_entity_poly.type
_entity_poly.pdbx_seq_one_letter_code
_entity_poly.pdbx_strand_id
1 'polypeptide(L)'
;MPNPTMWLQSTALLYAVVTLLLYTESVSASAISGRASADLPTTHRMQLDKPQRIYTRRLLRGTLANDERNENRVINGAIEKLAGLAKTGALKISENARYWLGREQPADEILRMFKLENGIETALASPNLKKLEEYVSELNVKSGNNKASVIEIFTKHYGDDEVAKALVTAQRKADMVDGENMISQLRDAQLSSWRESEKSVDDVFTLLKLREDGYRAFGSPKIQALEDYTKRAPLTNPVQKNLLQTLTTGFGGERKLARLLVNAKRDSNSKDLATAMQKALLKKWMLVDKMSPENVLKKLRLEDDAMEKILTDKNRYTLVEFISMYNAKNPDTTTSLIRVLSAHYGVDGVAKRLVTGSTRTNTKVVAKKLRAEQLNEWLISGKSVNHVFKMLKLRDDGYLALTSRKLEVLEDYIAASNSKKGGDETLLKALTTGFGGETQMKHILAMGKLNPYTIKRAMSLQLEQWLVNNLKPEDVLQKLGLGRGLEDAIPNKNLQYLDSFISMYKAAYPNTKISLTGTLSAHYGDDVLAKVLAAALNKGETRALASNLQKQQFEGWLASEKSADDVFKLLKIKNEDFYTSTSPKLDSLKNYIMLLNSKKPEDTVDVITVVAKGFGDEGGLARTLAAVPKVGDTTKIPATASSYQKELFNRWYDMLIKPNTIYTKILKVQELSAGDLDKVIATRYTAYYTKREAAIRRFTGPRRF
;
A
#
# COMPACT_ATOMS: atom_id res chain seq x y z
N MET A 1 -20.54 15.87 -3.43
CA MET A 1 -20.60 14.42 -3.15
C MET A 1 -19.80 13.68 -4.22
N PRO A 2 -18.99 12.65 -3.91
CA PRO A 2 -18.25 11.88 -4.93
C PRO A 2 -19.17 10.98 -5.77
N ASN A 3 -18.80 10.77 -7.03
CA ASN A 3 -19.61 10.06 -8.03
C ASN A 3 -19.52 8.52 -7.85
N PRO A 4 -20.63 7.76 -7.79
CA PRO A 4 -20.59 6.31 -7.58
C PRO A 4 -19.88 5.51 -8.69
N THR A 5 -19.74 6.07 -9.90
CA THR A 5 -19.02 5.45 -11.03
C THR A 5 -17.53 5.20 -10.76
N MET A 6 -16.94 5.88 -9.77
CA MET A 6 -15.49 5.86 -9.52
C MET A 6 -14.93 4.48 -9.11
N TRP A 7 -15.77 3.54 -8.70
CA TRP A 7 -15.35 2.18 -8.32
C TRP A 7 -15.24 1.20 -9.51
N LEU A 8 -15.82 1.53 -10.67
CA LEU A 8 -15.69 0.73 -11.90
C LEU A 8 -14.51 1.16 -12.79
N GLN A 9 -13.90 2.32 -12.53
CA GLN A 9 -12.68 2.77 -13.24
C GLN A 9 -11.38 2.49 -12.46
N SER A 10 -11.45 2.21 -11.16
CA SER A 10 -10.29 1.85 -10.33
C SER A 10 -9.65 0.50 -10.68
N THR A 11 -10.33 -0.36 -11.43
CA THR A 11 -9.78 -1.61 -12.01
C THR A 11 -8.79 -1.32 -13.13
N ALA A 12 -9.08 -0.36 -14.02
CA ALA A 12 -8.21 -0.02 -15.15
C ALA A 12 -6.89 0.62 -14.70
N LEU A 13 -6.91 1.50 -13.69
CA LEU A 13 -5.73 2.25 -13.27
C LEU A 13 -4.71 1.41 -12.44
N LEU A 14 -5.04 0.15 -12.13
CA LEU A 14 -4.14 -0.79 -11.45
C LEU A 14 -3.33 -1.67 -12.42
N TYR A 15 -3.75 -1.79 -13.69
CA TYR A 15 -3.06 -2.60 -14.69
C TYR A 15 -1.68 -2.06 -15.09
N ALA A 16 -1.43 -0.76 -14.96
CA ALA A 16 -0.16 -0.12 -15.35
C ALA A 16 1.01 -0.37 -14.38
N VAL A 17 0.78 -0.98 -13.21
CA VAL A 17 1.80 -1.13 -12.14
C VAL A 17 2.39 -2.55 -12.07
N VAL A 18 1.75 -3.54 -12.72
CA VAL A 18 2.21 -4.94 -12.71
C VAL A 18 3.22 -5.23 -13.84
N THR A 19 3.18 -4.47 -14.93
CA THR A 19 4.02 -4.67 -16.13
C THR A 19 5.35 -3.90 -16.13
N LEU A 20 5.63 -3.07 -15.12
CA LEU A 20 6.76 -2.12 -15.12
C LEU A 20 7.72 -2.30 -13.94
N LEU A 21 7.95 -3.55 -13.52
CA LEU A 21 9.00 -3.95 -12.57
C LEU A 21 9.80 -5.18 -13.01
N LEU A 22 9.86 -5.44 -14.33
CA LEU A 22 10.76 -6.43 -14.94
C LEU A 22 11.90 -5.76 -15.73
N TYR A 23 12.66 -4.88 -15.08
CA TYR A 23 14.02 -4.55 -15.53
C TYR A 23 14.89 -4.06 -14.37
N THR A 24 15.77 -4.92 -13.86
CA THR A 24 17.04 -4.55 -13.20
C THR A 24 17.89 -5.81 -13.04
N GLU A 25 18.97 -5.86 -13.82
CA GLU A 25 20.19 -6.67 -13.65
C GLU A 25 20.06 -8.14 -13.18
N SER A 26 20.12 -9.04 -14.16
CA SER A 26 20.41 -10.46 -13.94
C SER A 26 21.86 -10.68 -13.50
N VAL A 27 22.07 -11.14 -12.26
CA VAL A 27 23.34 -11.79 -11.85
C VAL A 27 23.13 -13.30 -11.86
N SER A 28 23.67 -13.95 -12.88
CA SER A 28 23.56 -15.41 -13.07
C SER A 28 24.38 -16.17 -12.04
N ALA A 29 23.74 -17.09 -11.31
CA ALA A 29 24.40 -18.04 -10.42
C ALA A 29 24.11 -19.47 -10.89
N SER A 30 24.99 -20.02 -11.74
CA SER A 30 24.92 -21.40 -12.21
C SER A 30 25.42 -22.36 -11.12
N ALA A 31 24.52 -23.20 -10.60
CA ALA A 31 24.85 -24.29 -9.69
C ALA A 31 24.69 -25.63 -10.40
N ILE A 32 25.80 -26.34 -10.60
CA ILE A 32 25.84 -27.66 -11.25
C ILE A 32 25.47 -28.74 -10.23
N SER A 33 24.61 -29.68 -10.61
CA SER A 33 24.46 -30.96 -9.89
C SER A 33 24.15 -32.12 -10.84
N GLY A 34 25.19 -32.87 -11.20
CA GLY A 34 25.13 -34.22 -11.79
C GLY A 34 26.05 -35.13 -10.97
N ARG A 35 25.73 -36.42 -10.85
CA ARG A 35 26.36 -37.32 -9.86
C ARG A 35 26.47 -38.76 -10.39
N ALA A 36 27.50 -39.48 -9.93
CA ALA A 36 27.86 -40.85 -10.31
C ALA A 36 28.41 -40.97 -11.76
N SER A 37 29.20 -41.99 -12.13
CA SER A 37 29.59 -43.23 -11.42
C SER A 37 31.12 -43.43 -11.39
N ALA A 38 31.60 -44.53 -10.81
CA ALA A 38 33.01 -44.89 -10.71
C ALA A 38 33.51 -45.71 -11.92
N ASP A 39 34.83 -45.81 -12.08
CA ASP A 39 35.50 -47.06 -12.48
C ASP A 39 37.00 -47.06 -12.08
N LEU A 40 37.61 -48.26 -12.05
CA LEU A 40 38.99 -48.53 -11.64
C LEU A 40 39.45 -49.82 -12.36
N PRO A 41 40.68 -49.93 -12.92
CA PRO A 41 41.53 -51.07 -12.50
C PRO A 41 43.08 -50.93 -12.63
N THR A 42 43.78 -51.76 -11.85
CA THR A 42 45.06 -52.50 -12.11
C THR A 42 46.38 -51.83 -12.57
N THR A 43 47.26 -51.59 -11.59
CA THR A 43 48.59 -52.24 -11.36
C THR A 43 49.46 -52.83 -12.49
N HIS A 44 50.77 -52.47 -12.47
CA HIS A 44 52.05 -53.24 -12.69
C HIS A 44 53.10 -52.37 -13.41
N ARG A 45 54.44 -52.43 -13.23
CA ARG A 45 55.44 -53.24 -12.47
C ARG A 45 56.42 -52.26 -11.75
N MET A 46 56.98 -52.52 -10.55
CA MET A 46 58.28 -53.19 -10.29
C MET A 46 59.41 -52.73 -11.23
N GLN A 47 60.67 -52.41 -10.87
CA GLN A 47 61.59 -52.59 -9.73
C GLN A 47 62.97 -52.03 -10.26
N LEU A 48 64.10 -51.85 -9.57
CA LEU A 48 64.55 -51.88 -8.16
C LEU A 48 65.90 -51.10 -8.13
N ASP A 49 66.25 -50.37 -7.06
CA ASP A 49 67.63 -50.47 -6.52
C ASP A 49 67.73 -50.08 -5.03
N LYS A 50 68.69 -50.69 -4.31
CA LYS A 50 69.05 -50.57 -2.88
C LYS A 50 70.13 -51.63 -2.59
N PRO A 51 71.12 -51.44 -1.68
CA PRO A 51 70.94 -50.88 -0.32
C PRO A 51 72.14 -49.97 0.12
N GLN A 52 72.72 -49.86 1.35
CA GLN A 52 72.53 -50.48 2.68
C GLN A 52 72.99 -49.57 3.87
N ARG A 53 72.54 -49.99 5.07
CA ARG A 53 73.01 -49.91 6.49
C ARG A 53 74.48 -49.47 6.80
N ILE A 54 74.90 -49.09 8.03
CA ILE A 54 74.75 -49.78 9.34
C ILE A 54 74.67 -48.87 10.61
N TYR A 55 73.80 -49.34 11.53
CA TYR A 55 73.49 -49.05 12.94
C TYR A 55 74.58 -48.57 13.95
N THR A 56 74.12 -47.83 14.99
CA THR A 56 74.04 -48.21 16.44
C THR A 56 73.49 -47.01 17.27
N ARG A 57 73.00 -47.06 18.52
CA ARG A 57 72.44 -48.09 19.45
C ARG A 57 71.39 -47.40 20.36
N ARG A 58 70.78 -48.08 21.34
CA ARG A 58 69.75 -47.54 22.29
C ARG A 58 70.11 -47.88 23.75
N LEU A 59 69.43 -47.23 24.73
CA LEU A 59 69.58 -47.22 26.22
C LEU A 59 70.18 -45.87 26.70
N LEU A 60 69.80 -45.26 27.84
CA LEU A 60 68.93 -45.69 28.97
C LEU A 60 68.08 -44.50 29.52
N ARG A 61 67.39 -44.67 30.66
CA ARG A 61 66.48 -43.67 31.27
C ARG A 61 67.19 -42.43 31.82
N GLY A 62 66.52 -41.28 31.76
CA GLY A 62 66.74 -40.11 32.61
C GLY A 62 65.43 -39.36 32.83
N THR A 63 65.14 -38.94 34.06
CA THR A 63 64.00 -38.07 34.38
C THR A 63 64.35 -36.62 34.07
N LEU A 64 63.48 -35.90 33.37
CA LEU A 64 63.59 -34.45 33.17
C LEU A 64 62.31 -33.77 33.67
N ALA A 65 62.49 -32.63 34.33
CA ALA A 65 61.41 -31.84 34.91
C ALA A 65 60.68 -31.01 33.84
N ASN A 66 59.55 -30.41 34.23
CA ASN A 66 58.99 -29.28 33.50
C ASN A 66 60.00 -28.13 33.56
N ASP A 67 60.47 -27.65 32.40
CA ASP A 67 61.36 -26.51 32.30
C ASP A 67 60.71 -25.43 31.42
N GLU A 68 60.03 -24.47 32.06
CA GLU A 68 59.53 -23.27 31.39
C GLU A 68 60.71 -22.34 31.09
N ARG A 69 61.05 -22.14 29.80
CA ARG A 69 61.68 -20.95 29.18
C ARG A 69 62.36 -21.33 27.86
N ASN A 70 62.01 -20.69 26.74
CA ASN A 70 62.98 -20.46 25.64
C ASN A 70 62.56 -19.43 24.56
N GLU A 71 61.86 -18.34 24.91
CA GLU A 71 61.66 -17.20 23.97
C GLU A 71 62.37 -15.91 24.41
N ASN A 72 62.42 -15.60 25.72
CA ASN A 72 63.13 -14.41 26.23
C ASN A 72 64.64 -14.36 25.93
N ARG A 73 65.28 -15.44 25.50
CA ARG A 73 66.75 -15.47 25.29
C ARG A 73 67.24 -14.64 24.11
N VAL A 74 66.43 -14.47 23.06
CA VAL A 74 66.80 -13.62 21.91
C VAL A 74 66.74 -12.14 22.31
N ILE A 75 65.68 -11.76 23.04
CA ILE A 75 65.48 -10.39 23.52
C ILE A 75 66.54 -10.03 24.58
N ASN A 76 66.77 -10.88 25.57
CA ASN A 76 67.79 -10.64 26.60
C ASN A 76 69.20 -10.51 26.00
N GLY A 77 69.57 -11.31 24.99
CA GLY A 77 70.88 -11.21 24.34
C GLY A 77 71.13 -9.88 23.59
N ALA A 78 70.07 -9.22 23.13
CA ALA A 78 70.16 -7.86 22.58
C ALA A 78 70.22 -6.81 23.70
N ILE A 79 69.39 -6.95 24.74
CA ILE A 79 69.35 -6.04 25.90
C ILE A 79 70.66 -6.07 26.69
N GLU A 80 71.31 -7.23 26.86
CA GLU A 80 72.61 -7.34 27.53
C GLU A 80 73.72 -6.61 26.75
N LYS A 81 73.70 -6.63 25.41
CA LYS A 81 74.59 -5.82 24.58
C LYS A 81 74.33 -4.32 24.74
N LEU A 82 73.05 -3.90 24.78
CA LEU A 82 72.68 -2.50 25.01
C LEU A 82 73.04 -2.03 26.43
N ALA A 83 72.87 -2.87 27.45
CA ALA A 83 73.30 -2.60 28.82
C ALA A 83 74.84 -2.51 28.93
N GLY A 84 75.57 -3.29 28.13
CA GLY A 84 77.02 -3.14 27.95
C GLY A 84 77.41 -1.79 27.36
N LEU A 85 76.72 -1.34 26.31
CA LEU A 85 76.94 -0.04 25.66
C LEU A 85 76.53 1.16 26.54
N ALA A 86 75.51 1.00 27.39
CA ALA A 86 75.15 1.98 28.41
C ALA A 86 76.25 2.08 29.49
N LYS A 87 76.81 0.95 29.94
CA LYS A 87 77.96 0.93 30.87
C LYS A 87 79.24 1.57 30.31
N THR A 88 79.43 1.58 28.99
CA THR A 88 80.57 2.29 28.35
C THR A 88 80.27 3.75 27.99
N GLY A 89 79.08 4.27 28.32
CA GLY A 89 78.74 5.69 28.16
C GLY A 89 78.58 6.18 26.72
N ALA A 90 78.44 5.27 25.75
CA ALA A 90 78.42 5.60 24.32
C ALA A 90 77.13 6.33 23.86
N LEU A 91 76.06 6.29 24.64
CA LEU A 91 74.75 6.87 24.31
C LEU A 91 74.63 8.33 24.78
N LYS A 92 74.64 9.27 23.82
CA LYS A 92 74.43 10.71 24.05
C LYS A 92 72.95 11.09 24.02
N ILE A 93 72.24 10.86 25.12
CA ILE A 93 70.94 11.53 25.37
C ILE A 93 71.21 13.01 25.74
N SER A 94 70.30 13.92 25.39
CA SER A 94 70.38 15.34 25.77
C SER A 94 70.33 15.53 27.29
N GLU A 95 71.01 16.56 27.79
CA GLU A 95 71.16 16.81 29.24
C GLU A 95 69.82 16.92 29.98
N ASN A 96 68.83 17.56 29.36
CA ASN A 96 67.47 17.71 29.92
C ASN A 96 66.83 16.38 30.32
N ALA A 97 67.13 15.27 29.64
CA ALA A 97 66.57 13.96 29.99
C ALA A 97 67.26 13.33 31.22
N ARG A 98 68.53 13.66 31.48
CA ARG A 98 69.28 13.11 32.63
C ARG A 98 68.80 13.68 33.97
N TYR A 99 68.33 14.93 33.98
CA TYR A 99 67.87 15.62 35.19
C TYR A 99 66.66 14.94 35.86
N TRP A 100 65.80 14.25 35.11
CA TRP A 100 64.56 13.63 35.60
C TRP A 100 64.68 12.13 35.94
N LEU A 101 65.86 11.51 35.75
CA LEU A 101 66.09 10.07 35.97
C LEU A 101 66.20 9.74 37.48
N GLY A 102 65.06 9.82 38.17
CA GLY A 102 64.94 9.53 39.60
C GLY A 102 63.55 9.81 40.20
N ARG A 103 62.53 10.16 39.39
CA ARG A 103 61.14 10.37 39.83
C ARG A 103 60.18 9.70 38.86
N GLU A 104 59.10 9.11 39.37
CA GLU A 104 57.98 8.68 38.51
C GLU A 104 57.25 9.94 37.99
N GLN A 105 57.28 10.16 36.68
CA GLN A 105 56.55 11.27 36.04
C GLN A 105 55.23 10.82 35.41
N PRO A 106 54.19 11.67 35.38
CA PRO A 106 52.96 11.42 34.64
C PRO A 106 53.24 11.18 33.14
N ALA A 107 52.43 10.31 32.52
CA ALA A 107 52.53 10.01 31.08
C ALA A 107 52.46 11.28 30.21
N ASP A 108 51.60 12.22 30.58
CA ASP A 108 51.43 13.52 29.91
C ASP A 108 52.71 14.36 29.87
N GLU A 109 53.49 14.35 30.95
CA GLU A 109 54.76 15.09 31.03
C GLU A 109 55.82 14.42 30.14
N ILE A 110 55.91 13.09 30.21
CA ILE A 110 56.85 12.30 29.40
C ILE A 110 56.56 12.53 27.91
N LEU A 111 55.30 12.45 27.48
CA LEU A 111 54.93 12.67 26.07
C LEU A 111 55.24 14.11 25.61
N ARG A 112 54.97 15.13 26.44
CA ARG A 112 55.35 16.52 26.15
C ARG A 112 56.87 16.72 26.01
N MET A 113 57.70 16.06 26.82
CA MET A 113 59.16 16.13 26.69
C MET A 113 59.65 15.67 25.30
N PHE A 114 59.04 14.62 24.75
CA PHE A 114 59.37 14.08 23.43
C PHE A 114 58.55 14.67 22.27
N LYS A 115 57.59 15.56 22.55
CA LYS A 115 56.62 16.12 21.58
C LYS A 115 55.77 15.02 20.93
N LEU A 116 55.24 14.12 21.76
CA LEU A 116 54.48 12.91 21.39
C LEU A 116 53.05 12.91 21.98
N GLU A 117 52.55 14.06 22.43
CA GLU A 117 51.22 14.27 23.05
C GLU A 117 50.12 14.68 22.04
N ASN A 118 50.49 15.12 20.85
CA ASN A 118 49.56 15.67 19.85
C ASN A 118 48.97 14.60 18.90
N GLY A 119 48.44 13.53 19.49
CA GLY A 119 47.73 12.44 18.81
C GLY A 119 48.59 11.22 18.52
N ILE A 120 48.10 10.02 18.87
CA ILE A 120 48.86 8.77 18.74
C ILE A 120 49.29 8.45 17.29
N GLU A 121 48.49 8.80 16.27
CA GLU A 121 48.90 8.60 14.86
C GLU A 121 50.11 9.48 14.47
N THR A 122 50.26 10.68 15.05
CA THR A 122 51.45 11.52 14.81
C THR A 122 52.64 11.05 15.66
N ALA A 123 52.39 10.58 16.88
CA ALA A 123 53.41 10.03 17.76
C ALA A 123 54.05 8.75 17.20
N LEU A 124 53.25 7.84 16.62
CA LEU A 124 53.75 6.62 15.96
C LEU A 124 54.54 6.89 14.67
N ALA A 125 54.25 8.00 13.99
CA ALA A 125 54.99 8.46 12.81
C ALA A 125 56.22 9.34 13.16
N SER A 126 56.45 9.66 14.43
CA SER A 126 57.46 10.62 14.86
C SER A 126 58.84 9.95 15.08
N PRO A 127 59.94 10.53 14.57
CA PRO A 127 61.29 10.04 14.85
C PRO A 127 61.70 10.20 16.33
N ASN A 128 60.89 10.87 17.16
CA ASN A 128 61.09 10.91 18.60
C ASN A 128 60.57 9.65 19.33
N LEU A 129 59.79 8.78 18.67
CA LEU A 129 59.31 7.51 19.25
C LEU A 129 60.47 6.66 19.78
N LYS A 130 61.54 6.52 18.98
CA LYS A 130 62.75 5.78 19.38
C LYS A 130 63.45 6.39 20.60
N LYS A 131 63.41 7.72 20.77
CA LYS A 131 64.01 8.39 21.95
C LYS A 131 63.20 8.12 23.22
N LEU A 132 61.87 7.97 23.09
CA LEU A 132 61.01 7.53 24.19
C LEU A 132 61.28 6.06 24.57
N GLU A 133 61.49 5.17 23.59
CA GLU A 133 61.92 3.78 23.83
C GLU A 133 63.27 3.69 24.53
N GLU A 134 64.29 4.43 24.04
CA GLU A 134 65.62 4.51 24.65
C GLU A 134 65.55 5.01 26.12
N TYR A 135 64.72 6.02 26.38
CA TYR A 135 64.47 6.56 27.72
C TYR A 135 63.75 5.56 28.65
N VAL A 136 62.71 4.88 28.17
CA VAL A 136 62.00 3.82 28.94
C VAL A 136 62.94 2.64 29.23
N SER A 137 63.84 2.31 28.30
CA SER A 137 64.86 1.28 28.49
C SER A 137 65.87 1.66 29.59
N GLU A 138 66.39 2.90 29.58
CA GLU A 138 67.26 3.38 30.67
C GLU A 138 66.54 3.45 32.03
N LEU A 139 65.27 3.85 32.06
CA LEU A 139 64.45 3.84 33.28
C LEU A 139 64.37 2.44 33.89
N ASN A 140 64.03 1.43 33.08
CA ASN A 140 63.89 0.04 33.53
C ASN A 140 65.22 -0.55 34.03
N VAL A 141 66.33 -0.25 33.36
CA VAL A 141 67.68 -0.67 33.80
C VAL A 141 68.06 -0.04 35.15
N LYS A 142 67.61 1.19 35.44
CA LYS A 142 67.91 1.91 36.70
C LYS A 142 66.92 1.61 37.83
N SER A 143 65.66 1.33 37.52
CA SER A 143 64.64 0.97 38.52
C SER A 143 64.73 -0.50 38.97
N GLY A 144 65.42 -1.35 38.19
CA GLY A 144 65.64 -2.77 38.50
C GLY A 144 64.37 -3.62 38.47
N ASN A 145 63.25 -3.10 37.97
CA ASN A 145 61.94 -3.74 38.10
C ASN A 145 61.09 -3.80 36.82
N ASN A 146 61.63 -3.33 35.68
CA ASN A 146 60.98 -3.38 34.34
C ASN A 146 59.55 -2.81 34.25
N LYS A 147 59.14 -1.93 35.18
CA LYS A 147 57.75 -1.44 35.26
C LYS A 147 57.36 -0.41 34.19
N ALA A 148 58.31 0.29 33.57
CA ALA A 148 57.98 1.33 32.60
C ALA A 148 57.74 0.73 31.19
N SER A 149 56.65 1.11 30.54
CA SER A 149 56.32 0.67 29.18
C SER A 149 55.84 1.83 28.31
N VAL A 150 56.37 1.92 27.08
CA VAL A 150 55.95 2.91 26.07
C VAL A 150 54.45 2.79 25.78
N ILE A 151 53.91 1.56 25.76
CA ILE A 151 52.47 1.33 25.58
C ILE A 151 51.67 1.76 26.79
N GLU A 152 52.16 1.56 28.02
CA GLU A 152 51.44 2.02 29.21
C GLU A 152 51.37 3.54 29.25
N ILE A 153 52.45 4.23 28.86
CA ILE A 153 52.49 5.70 28.71
C ILE A 153 51.47 6.16 27.66
N PHE A 154 51.47 5.57 26.45
CA PHE A 154 50.48 5.89 25.42
C PHE A 154 49.04 5.56 25.85
N THR A 155 48.82 4.43 26.52
CA THR A 155 47.49 4.00 26.96
C THR A 155 46.94 4.90 28.07
N LYS A 156 47.78 5.32 29.03
CA LYS A 156 47.41 6.28 30.08
C LYS A 156 46.98 7.64 29.54
N HIS A 157 47.58 8.09 28.44
CA HIS A 157 47.30 9.40 27.84
C HIS A 157 46.17 9.37 26.77
N TYR A 158 46.22 8.41 25.84
CA TYR A 158 45.31 8.33 24.69
C TYR A 158 44.14 7.35 24.86
N GLY A 159 44.22 6.42 25.82
CA GLY A 159 43.27 5.32 25.99
C GLY A 159 43.55 4.12 25.08
N ASP A 160 43.26 2.91 25.58
CA ASP A 160 43.49 1.64 24.88
C ASP A 160 42.91 1.59 23.46
N ASP A 161 41.73 2.16 23.26
CA ASP A 161 40.98 2.06 22.01
C ASP A 161 41.62 2.86 20.87
N GLU A 162 42.07 4.08 21.13
CA GLU A 162 42.74 4.88 20.11
C GLU A 162 44.20 4.42 19.89
N VAL A 163 44.90 3.93 20.92
CA VAL A 163 46.22 3.29 20.75
C VAL A 163 46.13 2.03 19.91
N ALA A 164 45.19 1.13 20.21
CA ALA A 164 44.99 -0.11 19.45
C ALA A 164 44.55 0.18 18.00
N LYS A 165 43.67 1.17 17.80
CA LYS A 165 43.26 1.64 16.48
C LYS A 165 44.45 2.15 15.68
N ALA A 166 45.29 2.99 16.27
CA ALA A 166 46.43 3.60 15.61
C ALA A 166 47.52 2.58 15.26
N LEU A 167 47.87 1.66 16.18
CA LEU A 167 48.84 0.60 15.93
C LEU A 167 48.42 -0.33 14.79
N VAL A 168 47.16 -0.80 14.77
CA VAL A 168 46.64 -1.61 13.66
C VAL A 168 46.60 -0.80 12.35
N THR A 169 46.27 0.50 12.42
CA THR A 169 46.24 1.37 11.22
C THR A 169 47.63 1.62 10.65
N ALA A 170 48.64 1.81 11.51
CA ALA A 170 50.03 1.95 11.10
C ALA A 170 50.56 0.64 10.47
N GLN A 171 50.29 -0.51 11.10
CA GLN A 171 50.70 -1.82 10.56
C GLN A 171 50.06 -2.11 9.19
N ARG A 172 48.79 -1.73 8.98
CA ARG A 172 48.11 -1.83 7.67
C ARG A 172 48.64 -0.88 6.59
N LYS A 173 49.49 0.09 6.93
CA LYS A 173 50.09 1.08 6.01
C LYS A 173 51.59 0.85 5.77
N ALA A 174 52.18 -0.21 6.36
CA ALA A 174 53.62 -0.40 6.39
C ALA A 174 54.16 -1.05 5.11
N ASP A 175 54.54 -0.22 4.13
CA ASP A 175 55.34 -0.61 2.95
C ASP A 175 56.86 -0.28 3.14
N MET A 176 57.33 -0.06 4.38
CA MET A 176 58.70 0.39 4.66
C MET A 176 59.38 -0.32 5.85
N VAL A 177 60.59 -0.83 5.56
CA VAL A 177 61.25 -1.95 6.28
C VAL A 177 61.77 -1.61 7.70
N ASP A 178 62.08 -0.35 8.00
CA ASP A 178 62.55 0.04 9.35
C ASP A 178 61.43 0.33 10.36
N GLY A 179 60.21 0.62 9.90
CA GLY A 179 59.08 0.99 10.77
C GLY A 179 58.24 -0.19 11.26
N GLU A 180 58.12 -1.25 10.45
CA GLU A 180 57.20 -2.36 10.70
C GLU A 180 57.51 -3.12 11.99
N ASN A 181 58.80 -3.41 12.25
CA ASN A 181 59.26 -4.09 13.46
C ASN A 181 58.83 -3.34 14.74
N MET A 182 59.00 -2.01 14.76
CA MET A 182 58.64 -1.17 15.92
C MET A 182 57.13 -1.17 16.16
N ILE A 183 56.33 -1.01 15.10
CA ILE A 183 54.85 -1.05 15.23
C ILE A 183 54.37 -2.44 15.66
N SER A 184 54.98 -3.53 15.18
CA SER A 184 54.65 -4.88 15.66
C SER A 184 55.04 -5.08 17.12
N GLN A 185 56.25 -4.69 17.53
CA GLN A 185 56.70 -4.77 18.93
C GLN A 185 55.78 -4.01 19.88
N LEU A 186 55.39 -2.77 19.52
CA LEU A 186 54.42 -1.98 20.28
C LEU A 186 53.04 -2.67 20.35
N ARG A 187 52.58 -3.27 19.25
CA ARG A 187 51.31 -4.02 19.21
C ARG A 187 51.37 -5.31 20.05
N ASP A 188 52.48 -6.03 20.00
CA ASP A 188 52.73 -7.25 20.78
C ASP A 188 52.86 -6.94 22.27
N ALA A 189 53.46 -5.80 22.62
CA ALA A 189 53.50 -5.26 23.99
C ALA A 189 52.11 -4.85 24.50
N GLN A 190 51.24 -4.28 23.66
CA GLN A 190 49.85 -3.98 24.04
C GLN A 190 49.05 -5.26 24.34
N LEU A 191 49.13 -6.25 23.44
CA LEU A 191 48.46 -7.55 23.62
C LEU A 191 49.00 -8.32 24.86
N SER A 192 50.29 -8.14 25.18
CA SER A 192 50.93 -8.71 26.37
C SER A 192 50.50 -7.99 27.66
N SER A 193 50.47 -6.65 27.66
CA SER A 193 50.04 -5.83 28.79
C SER A 193 48.59 -6.12 29.22
N TRP A 194 47.67 -6.32 28.27
CA TRP A 194 46.30 -6.76 28.57
C TRP A 194 46.25 -8.14 29.23
N ARG A 195 47.08 -9.09 28.77
CA ARG A 195 47.18 -10.45 29.33
C ARG A 195 47.80 -10.43 30.75
N GLU A 196 48.86 -9.66 30.95
CA GLU A 196 49.54 -9.50 32.25
C GLU A 196 48.69 -8.73 33.27
N SER A 197 47.80 -7.86 32.79
CA SER A 197 46.75 -7.20 33.59
C SER A 197 45.48 -8.06 33.77
N GLU A 198 45.58 -9.38 33.52
CA GLU A 198 44.54 -10.41 33.58
C GLU A 198 43.20 -10.06 32.89
N LYS A 199 43.22 -9.22 31.84
CA LYS A 199 42.00 -8.76 31.16
C LYS A 199 41.30 -9.91 30.44
N SER A 200 40.01 -10.10 30.68
CA SER A 200 39.21 -10.99 29.86
C SER A 200 38.98 -10.40 28.46
N VAL A 201 38.55 -11.23 27.52
CA VAL A 201 38.22 -10.77 26.15
C VAL A 201 37.01 -9.81 26.14
N ASP A 202 36.13 -9.89 27.14
CA ASP A 202 35.02 -8.93 27.32
C ASP A 202 35.50 -7.59 27.92
N ASP A 203 36.54 -7.61 28.76
CA ASP A 203 37.19 -6.38 29.25
C ASP A 203 37.90 -5.67 28.10
N VAL A 204 38.67 -6.39 27.29
CA VAL A 204 39.33 -5.81 26.10
C VAL A 204 38.29 -5.29 25.09
N PHE A 205 37.16 -5.96 24.88
CA PHE A 205 36.05 -5.40 24.08
C PHE A 205 35.56 -4.05 24.63
N THR A 206 35.55 -3.89 25.95
CA THR A 206 35.05 -2.71 26.66
C THR A 206 36.10 -1.58 26.65
N LEU A 207 37.37 -1.89 26.92
CA LEU A 207 38.51 -0.97 26.78
C LEU A 207 38.59 -0.39 25.37
N LEU A 208 38.36 -1.23 24.35
CA LEU A 208 38.32 -0.84 22.93
C LEU A 208 37.05 -0.04 22.52
N LYS A 209 36.16 0.31 23.47
CA LYS A 209 34.91 1.08 23.26
C LYS A 209 34.01 0.57 22.12
N LEU A 210 34.12 -0.70 21.73
CA LEU A 210 33.48 -1.25 20.52
C LEU A 210 31.94 -1.18 20.56
N ARG A 211 31.33 -1.05 21.75
CA ARG A 211 29.90 -0.79 21.94
C ARG A 211 29.47 0.56 21.35
N GLU A 212 30.32 1.58 21.44
CA GLU A 212 30.05 2.96 21.02
C GLU A 212 30.20 3.13 19.50
N ASP A 213 31.23 2.50 18.91
CA ASP A 213 31.41 2.34 17.46
C ASP A 213 30.19 1.65 16.79
N GLY A 214 29.41 0.88 17.55
CA GLY A 214 28.12 0.32 17.13
C GLY A 214 28.25 -0.66 15.96
N TYR A 215 27.77 -0.26 14.76
CA TYR A 215 27.94 -1.09 13.55
C TYR A 215 29.26 -0.81 12.83
N ARG A 216 29.90 0.34 13.06
CA ARG A 216 31.18 0.71 12.44
C ARG A 216 32.35 -0.06 13.03
N ALA A 217 32.17 -0.57 14.25
CA ALA A 217 33.08 -1.51 14.92
C ALA A 217 33.54 -2.64 14.00
N PHE A 218 32.66 -3.18 13.16
CA PHE A 218 32.95 -4.30 12.25
C PHE A 218 33.89 -3.96 11.08
N GLY A 219 34.20 -2.67 10.85
CA GLY A 219 35.28 -2.21 9.95
C GLY A 219 36.38 -1.44 10.67
N SER A 220 36.23 -1.22 11.99
CA SER A 220 37.17 -0.48 12.83
C SER A 220 38.45 -1.29 13.05
N PRO A 221 39.65 -0.71 12.93
CA PRO A 221 40.91 -1.39 13.27
C PRO A 221 40.91 -2.00 14.69
N LYS A 222 40.13 -1.41 15.61
CA LYS A 222 39.86 -1.92 16.97
C LYS A 222 39.34 -3.38 16.98
N ILE A 223 38.59 -3.82 15.97
CA ILE A 223 38.07 -5.21 15.91
C ILE A 223 39.17 -6.24 15.66
N GLN A 224 40.23 -5.86 14.94
CA GLN A 224 41.37 -6.73 14.68
C GLN A 224 42.28 -6.83 15.90
N ALA A 225 42.41 -5.75 16.68
CA ALA A 225 43.07 -5.81 17.99
C ALA A 225 42.33 -6.78 18.94
N LEU A 226 40.99 -6.73 18.99
CA LEU A 226 40.20 -7.70 19.76
C LEU A 226 40.35 -9.13 19.24
N GLU A 227 40.30 -9.35 17.92
CA GLU A 227 40.43 -10.69 17.33
C GLU A 227 41.80 -11.30 17.63
N ASP A 228 42.88 -10.52 17.47
CA ASP A 228 44.24 -11.01 17.73
C ASP A 228 44.54 -11.17 19.23
N TYR A 229 43.87 -10.41 20.12
CA TYR A 229 43.83 -10.74 21.55
C TYR A 229 43.07 -12.04 21.83
N THR A 230 41.92 -12.26 21.16
CA THR A 230 41.11 -13.48 21.32
C THR A 230 41.90 -14.74 20.95
N LYS A 231 42.82 -14.64 19.98
CA LYS A 231 43.75 -15.72 19.58
C LYS A 231 44.88 -15.99 20.60
N ARG A 232 45.23 -15.00 21.44
CA ARG A 232 46.38 -15.03 22.36
C ARG A 232 46.02 -15.08 23.86
N ALA A 233 44.74 -14.91 24.20
CA ALA A 233 44.27 -14.92 25.58
C ALA A 233 44.57 -16.27 26.28
N PRO A 234 44.93 -16.26 27.58
CA PRO A 234 45.48 -17.44 28.26
C PRO A 234 44.44 -18.55 28.46
N LEU A 235 44.91 -19.79 28.37
CA LEU A 235 44.12 -21.03 28.48
C LEU A 235 43.59 -21.32 29.91
N THR A 236 43.87 -20.45 30.88
CA THR A 236 43.43 -20.59 32.29
C THR A 236 41.93 -20.36 32.47
N ASN A 237 41.24 -19.76 31.50
CA ASN A 237 39.78 -19.67 31.50
C ASN A 237 39.17 -20.95 30.86
N PRO A 238 38.39 -21.76 31.60
CA PRO A 238 37.90 -23.07 31.11
C PRO A 238 36.91 -22.99 29.95
N VAL A 239 36.48 -21.79 29.54
CA VAL A 239 35.75 -21.58 28.28
C VAL A 239 36.42 -20.45 27.49
N GLN A 240 37.34 -20.80 26.58
CA GLN A 240 37.94 -19.84 25.65
C GLN A 240 36.86 -19.26 24.73
N LYS A 241 36.42 -18.02 25.01
CA LYS A 241 35.38 -17.34 24.24
C LYS A 241 35.90 -17.02 22.84
N ASN A 242 35.18 -17.46 21.82
CA ASN A 242 35.45 -17.04 20.44
C ASN A 242 34.88 -15.65 20.14
N LEU A 243 35.37 -15.00 19.08
CA LEU A 243 34.96 -13.63 18.71
C LEU A 243 33.42 -13.47 18.62
N LEU A 244 32.69 -14.45 18.08
CA LEU A 244 31.22 -14.38 18.01
C LEU A 244 30.57 -14.32 19.42
N GLN A 245 31.10 -15.06 20.39
CA GLN A 245 30.62 -15.02 21.78
C GLN A 245 30.97 -13.68 22.44
N THR A 246 32.20 -13.17 22.27
CA THR A 246 32.58 -11.85 22.78
C THR A 246 31.70 -10.75 22.19
N LEU A 247 31.52 -10.69 20.87
CA LEU A 247 30.66 -9.70 20.23
C LEU A 247 29.17 -9.87 20.61
N THR A 248 28.72 -11.09 20.91
CA THR A 248 27.38 -11.34 21.44
C THR A 248 27.19 -10.72 22.83
N THR A 249 28.15 -10.92 23.74
CA THR A 249 28.16 -10.32 25.08
C THR A 249 28.32 -8.80 25.00
N GLY A 250 29.38 -8.36 24.31
CA GLY A 250 29.78 -6.98 24.13
C GLY A 250 28.73 -6.09 23.47
N PHE A 251 27.94 -6.58 22.51
CA PHE A 251 26.81 -5.81 21.98
C PHE A 251 25.51 -5.96 22.78
N GLY A 252 25.47 -6.82 23.81
CA GLY A 252 24.32 -6.97 24.71
C GLY A 252 23.22 -7.90 24.17
N GLY A 253 23.63 -9.04 23.63
CA GLY A 253 22.77 -10.15 23.21
C GLY A 253 22.60 -10.28 21.69
N GLU A 254 22.40 -11.51 21.24
CA GLU A 254 22.36 -11.90 19.81
C GLU A 254 21.35 -11.09 18.99
N ARG A 255 20.22 -10.67 19.59
CA ARG A 255 19.19 -9.84 18.94
C ARG A 255 19.68 -8.42 18.60
N LYS A 256 20.61 -7.86 19.39
CA LYS A 256 21.26 -6.57 19.10
C LYS A 256 22.36 -6.77 18.04
N LEU A 257 23.21 -7.79 18.22
CA LEU A 257 24.26 -8.16 17.27
C LEU A 257 23.69 -8.39 15.86
N ALA A 258 22.63 -9.22 15.73
CA ALA A 258 21.93 -9.47 14.48
C ALA A 258 21.46 -8.19 13.76
N ARG A 259 21.05 -7.15 14.51
CA ARG A 259 20.59 -5.88 13.94
C ARG A 259 21.75 -5.00 13.48
N LEU A 260 22.88 -5.04 14.19
CA LEU A 260 24.12 -4.33 13.82
C LEU A 260 24.74 -4.94 12.56
N LEU A 261 24.80 -6.28 12.47
CA LEU A 261 25.31 -7.01 11.31
C LEU A 261 24.55 -6.67 10.01
N VAL A 262 23.24 -6.46 10.07
CA VAL A 262 22.43 -6.01 8.91
C VAL A 262 22.75 -4.59 8.45
N ASN A 263 23.30 -3.73 9.32
CA ASN A 263 23.84 -2.43 8.92
C ASN A 263 25.26 -2.58 8.35
N ALA A 264 26.14 -3.32 9.04
CA ALA A 264 27.53 -3.53 8.63
C ALA A 264 27.64 -4.25 7.27
N LYS A 265 26.75 -5.20 6.95
CA LYS A 265 26.65 -5.82 5.60
C LYS A 265 26.35 -4.83 4.45
N ARG A 266 26.04 -3.56 4.73
CA ARG A 266 25.82 -2.50 3.73
C ARG A 266 27.00 -1.53 3.59
N ASP A 267 28.00 -1.64 4.46
CA ASP A 267 29.17 -0.78 4.50
C ASP A 267 30.37 -1.59 4.00
N SER A 268 31.02 -1.12 2.92
CA SER A 268 32.09 -1.85 2.24
C SER A 268 33.20 -2.31 3.18
N ASN A 269 33.53 -1.48 4.17
CA ASN A 269 34.70 -1.67 5.03
C ASN A 269 34.42 -2.69 6.14
N SER A 270 33.17 -3.13 6.31
CA SER A 270 32.75 -4.11 7.32
C SER A 270 31.94 -5.28 6.77
N LYS A 271 31.61 -5.26 5.48
CA LYS A 271 30.72 -6.22 4.79
C LYS A 271 31.12 -7.68 5.01
N ASP A 272 32.40 -8.00 4.89
CA ASP A 272 32.86 -9.38 4.88
C ASP A 272 32.93 -9.97 6.29
N LEU A 273 33.48 -9.23 7.26
CA LEU A 273 33.43 -9.63 8.67
C LEU A 273 31.98 -9.72 9.17
N ALA A 274 31.11 -8.77 8.80
CA ALA A 274 29.70 -8.82 9.15
C ALA A 274 28.96 -10.01 8.50
N THR A 275 29.31 -10.37 7.27
CA THR A 275 28.77 -11.56 6.59
C THR A 275 29.26 -12.84 7.25
N ALA A 276 30.55 -12.93 7.61
CA ALA A 276 31.13 -14.06 8.33
C ALA A 276 30.48 -14.23 9.73
N MET A 277 30.38 -13.16 10.50
CA MET A 277 29.76 -13.17 11.83
C MET A 277 28.26 -13.50 11.77
N GLN A 278 27.52 -12.98 10.78
CA GLN A 278 26.12 -13.37 10.58
C GLN A 278 26.02 -14.87 10.21
N LYS A 279 26.84 -15.36 9.27
CA LYS A 279 26.87 -16.77 8.86
C LYS A 279 27.21 -17.70 10.03
N ALA A 280 28.10 -17.28 10.93
CA ALA A 280 28.44 -18.00 12.16
C ALA A 280 27.28 -18.00 13.17
N LEU A 281 26.58 -16.87 13.37
CA LEU A 281 25.40 -16.77 14.23
C LEU A 281 24.24 -17.65 13.72
N LEU A 282 23.93 -17.61 12.43
CA LEU A 282 22.89 -18.46 11.82
C LEU A 282 23.26 -19.96 11.91
N LYS A 283 24.53 -20.31 11.68
CA LYS A 283 25.04 -21.67 11.89
C LYS A 283 24.88 -22.12 13.34
N LYS A 284 25.17 -21.27 14.34
CA LYS A 284 24.95 -21.59 15.76
C LYS A 284 23.47 -21.91 16.01
N TRP A 285 22.55 -21.02 15.63
CA TRP A 285 21.12 -21.22 15.84
C TRP A 285 20.60 -22.50 15.18
N MET A 286 21.05 -22.83 13.96
CA MET A 286 20.59 -24.02 13.24
C MET A 286 21.25 -25.33 13.71
N LEU A 287 22.56 -25.32 14.02
CA LEU A 287 23.34 -26.54 14.25
C LEU A 287 23.56 -26.86 15.74
N VAL A 288 23.70 -25.84 16.59
CA VAL A 288 23.89 -25.98 18.04
C VAL A 288 22.53 -25.86 18.72
N ASP A 289 21.87 -24.71 18.59
CA ASP A 289 20.63 -24.40 19.31
C ASP A 289 19.37 -25.05 18.70
N LYS A 290 19.51 -25.81 17.60
CA LYS A 290 18.48 -26.58 16.86
C LYS A 290 17.19 -25.79 16.52
N MET A 291 17.31 -24.50 16.26
CA MET A 291 16.15 -23.62 16.08
C MET A 291 15.43 -23.83 14.74
N SER A 292 14.10 -23.84 14.77
CA SER A 292 13.29 -23.60 13.57
C SER A 292 13.20 -22.10 13.25
N PRO A 293 12.75 -21.72 12.04
CA PRO A 293 12.54 -20.31 11.69
C PRO A 293 11.55 -19.58 12.62
N GLU A 294 10.56 -20.28 13.17
CA GLU A 294 9.63 -19.76 14.18
C GLU A 294 10.35 -19.44 15.49
N ASN A 295 11.26 -20.32 15.95
CA ASN A 295 12.08 -20.05 17.14
C ASN A 295 13.02 -18.85 16.93
N VAL A 296 13.49 -18.62 15.69
CA VAL A 296 14.28 -17.44 15.33
C VAL A 296 13.43 -16.17 15.28
N LEU A 297 12.17 -16.23 14.81
CA LEU A 297 11.19 -15.12 14.92
C LEU A 297 11.06 -14.66 16.39
N LYS A 298 10.93 -15.62 17.32
CA LYS A 298 10.85 -15.35 18.77
C LYS A 298 12.13 -14.73 19.33
N LYS A 299 13.29 -15.37 19.10
CA LYS A 299 14.60 -14.87 19.55
C LYS A 299 14.88 -13.43 19.07
N LEU A 300 14.46 -13.10 17.85
CA LEU A 300 14.62 -11.75 17.29
C LEU A 300 13.60 -10.72 17.81
N ARG A 301 12.59 -11.13 18.59
CA ARG A 301 11.42 -10.36 19.03
C ARG A 301 10.71 -9.66 17.87
N LEU A 302 10.41 -10.48 16.86
CA LEU A 302 9.60 -10.11 15.70
C LEU A 302 8.15 -10.61 15.83
N GLU A 303 7.79 -11.13 17.00
CA GLU A 303 6.45 -11.63 17.38
C GLU A 303 5.58 -10.58 18.09
N ASP A 304 6.17 -9.56 18.74
CA ASP A 304 5.46 -8.48 19.45
C ASP A 304 4.26 -7.90 18.64
N ASP A 305 3.13 -7.66 19.32
CA ASP A 305 1.77 -7.57 18.74
C ASP A 305 1.54 -6.60 17.57
N ALA A 306 2.42 -5.62 17.37
CA ALA A 306 2.38 -4.70 16.24
C ALA A 306 3.22 -5.23 15.07
N MET A 307 2.61 -5.98 14.14
CA MET A 307 3.28 -6.47 12.91
C MET A 307 3.94 -5.36 12.05
N GLU A 308 3.53 -4.11 12.21
CA GLU A 308 4.23 -2.92 11.68
C GLU A 308 5.71 -2.87 12.11
N LYS A 309 6.04 -3.44 13.28
CA LYS A 309 7.38 -3.63 13.79
C LYS A 309 8.19 -4.61 12.94
N ILE A 310 7.67 -5.78 12.54
CA ILE A 310 8.44 -6.66 11.64
C ILE A 310 8.52 -6.09 10.21
N LEU A 311 7.51 -5.34 9.76
CA LEU A 311 7.58 -4.62 8.46
C LEU A 311 8.70 -3.56 8.45
N THR A 312 9.12 -3.02 9.60
CA THR A 312 10.16 -1.98 9.73
C THR A 312 11.51 -2.46 10.32
N ASP A 313 11.53 -3.49 11.19
CA ASP A 313 12.75 -3.94 11.88
C ASP A 313 13.72 -4.66 10.93
N LYS A 314 14.97 -4.21 10.96
CA LYS A 314 16.08 -4.78 10.18
C LYS A 314 16.37 -6.25 10.55
N ASN A 315 15.97 -6.70 11.73
CA ASN A 315 16.07 -8.12 12.10
C ASN A 315 15.26 -9.06 11.18
N ARG A 316 14.24 -8.57 10.46
CA ARG A 316 13.55 -9.34 9.41
C ARG A 316 14.51 -9.87 8.34
N TYR A 317 15.54 -9.11 7.97
CA TYR A 317 16.54 -9.57 7.00
C TYR A 317 17.35 -10.76 7.53
N THR A 318 17.73 -10.76 8.82
CA THR A 318 18.39 -11.91 9.46
C THR A 318 17.48 -13.14 9.53
N LEU A 319 16.17 -12.97 9.72
CA LEU A 319 15.21 -14.08 9.65
C LEU A 319 15.07 -14.64 8.22
N VAL A 320 15.06 -13.78 7.19
CA VAL A 320 15.03 -14.24 5.79
C VAL A 320 16.30 -15.03 5.44
N GLU A 321 17.48 -14.55 5.84
CA GLU A 321 18.75 -15.26 5.67
C GLU A 321 18.76 -16.61 6.41
N PHE A 322 18.14 -16.69 7.60
CA PHE A 322 17.95 -17.96 8.32
C PHE A 322 17.01 -18.92 7.57
N ILE A 323 15.88 -18.42 7.05
CA ILE A 323 14.93 -19.24 6.27
C ILE A 323 15.61 -19.79 5.02
N SER A 324 16.39 -18.99 4.29
CA SER A 324 17.17 -19.45 3.13
C SER A 324 18.16 -20.56 3.51
N MET A 325 18.89 -20.40 4.62
CA MET A 325 19.83 -21.42 5.12
C MET A 325 19.12 -22.70 5.60
N TYR A 326 17.96 -22.56 6.24
CA TYR A 326 17.13 -23.66 6.69
C TYR A 326 16.54 -24.46 5.51
N ASN A 327 15.98 -23.76 4.52
CA ASN A 327 15.42 -24.36 3.30
C ASN A 327 16.48 -25.12 2.50
N ALA A 328 17.68 -24.54 2.35
CA ALA A 328 18.80 -25.19 1.66
C ALA A 328 19.29 -26.48 2.36
N LYS A 329 18.96 -26.68 3.63
CA LYS A 329 19.25 -27.92 4.38
C LYS A 329 18.06 -28.89 4.44
N ASN A 330 16.83 -28.39 4.28
CA ASN A 330 15.59 -29.14 4.39
C ASN A 330 14.71 -28.91 3.13
N PRO A 331 15.13 -29.39 1.95
CA PRO A 331 14.48 -29.07 0.67
C PRO A 331 13.03 -29.57 0.60
N ASP A 332 12.71 -30.69 1.24
CA ASP A 332 11.38 -31.29 1.23
C ASP A 332 10.37 -30.57 2.14
N THR A 333 10.86 -29.74 3.07
CA THR A 333 10.05 -29.05 4.09
C THR A 333 10.30 -27.53 4.12
N THR A 334 10.56 -26.95 2.94
CA THR A 334 10.80 -25.50 2.82
C THR A 334 9.67 -24.63 3.37
N THR A 335 10.06 -23.48 3.94
CA THR A 335 9.13 -22.47 4.46
C THR A 335 9.42 -21.08 3.86
N SER A 336 8.48 -20.16 4.05
CA SER A 336 8.57 -18.77 3.56
C SER A 336 8.38 -17.82 4.75
N LEU A 337 8.80 -16.56 4.61
CA LEU A 337 8.54 -15.56 5.66
C LEU A 337 7.03 -15.41 5.92
N ILE A 338 6.19 -15.53 4.89
CA ILE A 338 4.73 -15.53 5.02
C ILE A 338 4.23 -16.73 5.83
N ARG A 339 4.78 -17.94 5.62
CA ARG A 339 4.41 -19.15 6.36
C ARG A 339 4.81 -19.05 7.84
N VAL A 340 6.05 -18.65 8.13
CA VAL A 340 6.55 -18.44 9.51
C VAL A 340 5.67 -17.42 10.25
N LEU A 341 5.28 -16.32 9.59
CA LEU A 341 4.38 -15.34 10.17
C LEU A 341 2.94 -15.85 10.31
N SER A 342 2.45 -16.66 9.37
CA SER A 342 1.09 -17.22 9.41
C SER A 342 0.95 -18.31 10.46
N ALA A 343 2.02 -19.05 10.77
CA ALA A 343 2.08 -20.02 11.86
C ALA A 343 1.99 -19.35 13.24
N HIS A 344 2.48 -18.11 13.38
CA HIS A 344 2.42 -17.35 14.62
C HIS A 344 1.15 -16.47 14.74
N TYR A 345 0.89 -15.60 13.76
CA TYR A 345 -0.22 -14.63 13.80
C TYR A 345 -1.55 -15.15 13.23
N GLY A 346 -1.57 -16.36 12.67
CA GLY A 346 -2.66 -16.87 11.85
C GLY A 346 -2.64 -16.30 10.42
N VAL A 347 -3.08 -17.08 9.44
CA VAL A 347 -3.12 -16.66 8.02
C VAL A 347 -3.95 -15.40 7.83
N ASP A 348 -5.16 -15.36 8.43
CA ASP A 348 -6.04 -14.19 8.37
C ASP A 348 -5.46 -12.98 9.10
N GLY A 349 -4.73 -13.24 10.20
CA GLY A 349 -4.03 -12.24 10.98
C GLY A 349 -2.91 -11.56 10.19
N VAL A 350 -2.11 -12.34 9.45
CA VAL A 350 -1.13 -11.82 8.50
C VAL A 350 -1.82 -11.05 7.38
N ALA A 351 -2.78 -11.67 6.70
CA ALA A 351 -3.46 -11.11 5.54
C ALA A 351 -4.06 -9.71 5.83
N LYS A 352 -4.90 -9.58 6.86
CA LYS A 352 -5.54 -8.30 7.22
C LYS A 352 -4.53 -7.22 7.62
N ARG A 353 -3.41 -7.60 8.24
CA ARG A 353 -2.34 -6.67 8.62
C ARG A 353 -1.47 -6.26 7.43
N LEU A 354 -1.25 -7.11 6.42
CA LEU A 354 -0.57 -6.73 5.17
C LEU A 354 -1.39 -5.72 4.35
N VAL A 355 -2.71 -5.84 4.34
CA VAL A 355 -3.59 -4.81 3.75
C VAL A 355 -3.40 -3.46 4.44
N THR A 356 -3.51 -3.43 5.77
CA THR A 356 -3.29 -2.21 6.58
C THR A 356 -1.86 -1.65 6.43
N GLY A 357 -0.84 -2.51 6.35
CA GLY A 357 0.53 -2.08 6.08
C GLY A 357 0.72 -1.48 4.68
N SER A 358 -0.13 -1.83 3.72
CA SER A 358 -0.07 -1.34 2.33
C SER A 358 -0.59 0.09 2.16
N THR A 359 -1.29 0.66 3.15
CA THR A 359 -1.78 2.05 3.13
C THR A 359 -0.85 3.05 3.84
N ARG A 360 0.02 2.58 4.75
CA ARG A 360 0.89 3.42 5.59
C ARG A 360 2.24 3.69 4.93
N THR A 361 2.66 4.96 4.87
CA THR A 361 3.85 5.43 4.13
C THR A 361 5.13 4.65 4.43
N ASN A 362 5.40 4.36 5.70
CA ASN A 362 6.63 3.67 6.16
C ASN A 362 6.66 2.15 5.90
N THR A 363 5.50 1.51 5.71
CA THR A 363 5.42 0.05 5.48
C THR A 363 4.96 -0.34 4.08
N LYS A 364 4.38 0.61 3.31
CA LYS A 364 3.71 0.39 2.01
C LYS A 364 4.44 -0.52 1.04
N VAL A 365 5.74 -0.29 0.84
CA VAL A 365 6.57 -1.07 -0.10
C VAL A 365 6.73 -2.53 0.36
N VAL A 366 7.10 -2.73 1.63
CA VAL A 366 7.32 -4.06 2.21
C VAL A 366 6.00 -4.84 2.29
N ALA A 367 4.93 -4.17 2.73
CA ALA A 367 3.61 -4.78 2.86
C ALA A 367 3.01 -5.20 1.50
N LYS A 368 3.16 -4.37 0.45
CA LYS A 368 2.75 -4.74 -0.91
C LYS A 368 3.53 -5.94 -1.45
N LYS A 369 4.86 -5.96 -1.26
CA LYS A 369 5.69 -7.11 -1.68
C LYS A 369 5.26 -8.41 -0.97
N LEU A 370 5.08 -8.36 0.35
CA LEU A 370 4.62 -9.51 1.14
C LEU A 370 3.18 -9.95 0.78
N ARG A 371 2.28 -9.02 0.43
CA ARG A 371 0.92 -9.34 -0.08
C ARG A 371 0.99 -10.07 -1.41
N ALA A 372 1.84 -9.64 -2.35
CA ALA A 372 2.07 -10.32 -3.62
C ALA A 372 2.71 -11.72 -3.44
N GLU A 373 3.70 -11.85 -2.55
CA GLU A 373 4.30 -13.15 -2.19
C GLU A 373 3.26 -14.11 -1.59
N GLN A 374 2.41 -13.65 -0.67
CA GLN A 374 1.33 -14.42 -0.07
C GLN A 374 0.34 -14.96 -1.11
N LEU A 375 -0.14 -14.08 -2.01
CA LEU A 375 -1.08 -14.46 -3.06
C LEU A 375 -0.44 -15.45 -4.05
N ASN A 376 0.82 -15.25 -4.43
CA ASN A 376 1.54 -16.14 -5.34
C ASN A 376 1.79 -17.53 -4.72
N GLU A 377 2.11 -17.62 -3.42
CA GLU A 377 2.24 -18.90 -2.71
C GLU A 377 0.92 -19.69 -2.77
N TRP A 378 -0.23 -19.01 -2.59
CA TRP A 378 -1.55 -19.65 -2.68
C TRP A 378 -1.91 -20.09 -4.11
N LEU A 379 -1.55 -19.31 -5.13
CA LEU A 379 -1.75 -19.65 -6.54
C LEU A 379 -0.89 -20.83 -6.98
N ILE A 380 0.39 -20.87 -6.57
CA ILE A 380 1.33 -21.97 -6.89
C ILE A 380 0.93 -23.24 -6.14
N SER A 381 0.50 -23.15 -4.89
CA SER A 381 -0.07 -24.28 -4.13
C SER A 381 -1.52 -24.65 -4.54
N GLY A 382 -1.98 -24.19 -5.71
CA GLY A 382 -3.20 -24.66 -6.38
C GLY A 382 -4.51 -24.31 -5.69
N LYS A 383 -4.52 -23.46 -4.66
CA LYS A 383 -5.68 -23.27 -3.77
C LYS A 383 -6.91 -22.76 -4.52
N SER A 384 -8.08 -23.28 -4.16
CA SER A 384 -9.36 -22.74 -4.63
C SER A 384 -9.76 -21.49 -3.86
N VAL A 385 -10.59 -20.63 -4.46
CA VAL A 385 -11.08 -19.41 -3.82
C VAL A 385 -11.87 -19.71 -2.54
N ASN A 386 -12.69 -20.78 -2.52
CA ASN A 386 -13.35 -21.29 -1.31
C ASN A 386 -12.34 -21.73 -0.23
N HIS A 387 -11.22 -22.36 -0.59
CA HIS A 387 -10.18 -22.71 0.38
C HIS A 387 -9.50 -21.46 0.96
N VAL A 388 -9.26 -20.42 0.15
CA VAL A 388 -8.71 -19.13 0.62
C VAL A 388 -9.73 -18.37 1.50
N PHE A 389 -11.02 -18.37 1.16
CA PHE A 389 -12.09 -17.84 2.02
C PHE A 389 -12.06 -18.48 3.42
N LYS A 390 -11.88 -19.81 3.49
CA LYS A 390 -11.74 -20.54 4.76
C LYS A 390 -10.45 -20.20 5.51
N MET A 391 -9.30 -20.14 4.82
CA MET A 391 -8.02 -19.72 5.42
C MET A 391 -8.05 -18.29 5.96
N LEU A 392 -8.82 -17.40 5.33
CA LEU A 392 -9.04 -16.02 5.75
C LEU A 392 -10.08 -15.88 6.88
N LYS A 393 -10.73 -16.96 7.32
CA LYS A 393 -11.75 -16.95 8.38
C LYS A 393 -12.83 -15.89 8.14
N LEU A 394 -13.35 -15.82 6.90
CA LEU A 394 -14.38 -14.85 6.52
C LEU A 394 -15.78 -15.21 7.03
N ARG A 395 -16.03 -16.49 7.35
CA ARG A 395 -17.29 -16.92 7.97
C ARG A 395 -17.42 -16.37 9.40
N ASP A 396 -16.33 -16.37 10.15
CA ASP A 396 -16.20 -15.92 11.54
C ASP A 396 -16.54 -14.42 11.70
N ASP A 397 -16.27 -13.60 10.67
CA ASP A 397 -16.64 -12.17 10.64
C ASP A 397 -18.14 -11.94 10.38
N GLY A 398 -18.91 -12.97 10.04
CA GLY A 398 -20.34 -12.87 9.72
C GLY A 398 -20.62 -11.82 8.63
N TYR A 399 -21.61 -10.96 8.85
CA TYR A 399 -21.94 -9.88 7.91
C TYR A 399 -20.90 -8.74 7.89
N LEU A 400 -20.06 -8.61 8.93
CA LEU A 400 -18.97 -7.61 8.96
C LEU A 400 -17.84 -7.97 8.00
N ALA A 401 -17.78 -9.22 7.53
CA ALA A 401 -16.91 -9.68 6.46
C ALA A 401 -17.01 -8.78 5.21
N LEU A 402 -18.20 -8.23 4.93
CA LEU A 402 -18.49 -7.40 3.76
C LEU A 402 -17.66 -6.10 3.70
N THR A 403 -17.08 -5.66 4.81
CA THR A 403 -16.14 -4.52 4.89
C THR A 403 -14.83 -4.86 5.59
N SER A 404 -14.54 -6.16 5.77
CA SER A 404 -13.34 -6.64 6.44
C SER A 404 -12.12 -6.55 5.52
N ARG A 405 -10.94 -6.20 6.07
CA ARG A 405 -9.67 -6.24 5.32
C ARG A 405 -9.32 -7.64 4.80
N LYS A 406 -9.93 -8.70 5.36
CA LYS A 406 -9.88 -10.06 4.82
C LYS A 406 -10.53 -10.17 3.43
N LEU A 407 -11.59 -9.39 3.16
CA LEU A 407 -12.32 -9.43 1.89
C LEU A 407 -11.47 -8.89 0.74
N GLU A 408 -10.76 -7.78 0.95
CA GLU A 408 -9.82 -7.23 -0.05
C GLU A 408 -8.75 -8.24 -0.48
N VAL A 409 -8.32 -9.13 0.41
CA VAL A 409 -7.36 -10.20 0.08
C VAL A 409 -8.03 -11.34 -0.71
N LEU A 410 -9.32 -11.62 -0.47
CA LEU A 410 -10.08 -12.55 -1.30
C LEU A 410 -10.33 -11.98 -2.70
N GLU A 411 -10.63 -10.69 -2.82
CA GLU A 411 -10.82 -10.00 -4.10
C GLU A 411 -9.54 -9.98 -4.95
N ASP A 412 -8.40 -9.62 -4.37
CA ASP A 412 -7.09 -9.77 -5.02
C ASP A 412 -6.86 -11.22 -5.51
N TYR A 413 -7.17 -12.21 -4.65
CA TYR A 413 -6.96 -13.60 -4.98
C TYR A 413 -7.88 -14.11 -6.09
N ILE A 414 -9.14 -13.66 -6.12
CA ILE A 414 -10.09 -13.91 -7.21
C ILE A 414 -9.54 -13.33 -8.52
N ALA A 415 -9.17 -12.05 -8.52
CA ALA A 415 -8.64 -11.38 -9.72
C ALA A 415 -7.39 -12.08 -10.27
N ALA A 416 -6.43 -12.42 -9.38
CA ALA A 416 -5.19 -13.10 -9.77
C ALA A 416 -5.43 -14.57 -10.18
N SER A 417 -6.38 -15.27 -9.56
CA SER A 417 -6.77 -16.64 -9.94
C SER A 417 -7.43 -16.66 -11.30
N ASN A 418 -8.40 -15.78 -11.55
CA ASN A 418 -9.11 -15.69 -12.83
C ASN A 418 -8.14 -15.32 -13.95
N SER A 419 -7.30 -14.29 -13.74
CA SER A 419 -6.27 -13.88 -14.72
C SER A 419 -5.26 -14.98 -15.04
N LYS A 420 -4.93 -15.87 -14.10
CA LYS A 420 -3.95 -16.97 -14.32
C LYS A 420 -4.57 -18.25 -14.87
N LYS A 421 -5.88 -18.48 -14.68
CA LYS A 421 -6.57 -19.74 -15.01
C LYS A 421 -7.70 -19.61 -16.05
N GLY A 422 -8.00 -18.41 -16.54
CA GLY A 422 -9.18 -18.15 -17.38
C GLY A 422 -10.51 -18.34 -16.62
N GLY A 423 -10.50 -18.12 -15.31
CA GLY A 423 -11.62 -18.43 -14.42
C GLY A 423 -12.75 -17.39 -14.42
N ASP A 424 -13.97 -17.86 -14.15
CA ASP A 424 -15.21 -17.08 -14.06
C ASP A 424 -15.56 -16.65 -12.61
N GLU A 425 -14.70 -16.92 -11.63
CA GLU A 425 -15.08 -16.85 -10.22
C GLU A 425 -15.42 -15.42 -9.80
N THR A 426 -16.67 -15.16 -9.41
CA THR A 426 -17.11 -13.84 -8.94
C THR A 426 -17.06 -13.75 -7.42
N LEU A 427 -17.00 -12.53 -6.88
CA LEU A 427 -17.07 -12.32 -5.43
C LEU A 427 -18.39 -12.87 -4.85
N LEU A 428 -19.52 -12.70 -5.54
CA LEU A 428 -20.80 -13.26 -5.14
C LEU A 428 -20.78 -14.80 -5.08
N LYS A 429 -20.20 -15.47 -6.08
CA LYS A 429 -20.05 -16.94 -6.14
C LYS A 429 -19.15 -17.45 -5.01
N ALA A 430 -18.02 -16.78 -4.79
CA ALA A 430 -17.08 -17.07 -3.72
C ALA A 430 -17.69 -16.89 -2.32
N LEU A 431 -18.39 -15.79 -2.06
CA LEU A 431 -19.07 -15.52 -0.79
C LEU A 431 -20.25 -16.47 -0.56
N THR A 432 -21.07 -16.74 -1.58
CA THR A 432 -22.19 -17.68 -1.47
C THR A 432 -21.69 -19.08 -1.10
N THR A 433 -20.65 -19.56 -1.77
CA THR A 433 -20.00 -20.84 -1.44
C THR A 433 -19.37 -20.82 -0.04
N GLY A 434 -18.67 -19.73 0.29
CA GLY A 434 -17.96 -19.56 1.57
C GLY A 434 -18.87 -19.49 2.80
N PHE A 435 -20.02 -18.83 2.71
CA PHE A 435 -21.00 -18.77 3.80
C PHE A 435 -21.88 -20.02 3.91
N GLY A 436 -21.99 -20.84 2.84
CA GLY A 436 -22.69 -22.12 2.88
C GLY A 436 -24.00 -22.16 2.08
N GLY A 437 -23.99 -21.58 0.88
CA GLY A 437 -25.12 -21.59 -0.05
C GLY A 437 -26.00 -20.34 0.03
N GLU A 438 -26.98 -20.25 -0.88
CA GLU A 438 -27.83 -19.08 -1.06
C GLU A 438 -28.54 -18.64 0.22
N THR A 439 -29.06 -19.58 1.02
CA THR A 439 -29.83 -19.25 2.23
C THR A 439 -28.99 -18.48 3.24
N GLN A 440 -27.74 -18.89 3.46
CA GLN A 440 -26.82 -18.18 4.33
C GLN A 440 -26.37 -16.85 3.72
N MET A 441 -26.12 -16.80 2.40
CA MET A 441 -25.79 -15.54 1.75
C MET A 441 -26.94 -14.52 1.82
N LYS A 442 -28.20 -14.95 1.65
CA LYS A 442 -29.40 -14.12 1.79
C LYS A 442 -29.53 -13.57 3.22
N HIS A 443 -29.22 -14.37 4.25
CA HIS A 443 -29.16 -13.91 5.64
C HIS A 443 -28.03 -12.89 5.87
N ILE A 444 -26.82 -13.17 5.39
CA ILE A 444 -25.66 -12.26 5.46
C ILE A 444 -25.96 -10.91 4.79
N LEU A 445 -26.61 -10.92 3.62
CA LEU A 445 -27.04 -9.70 2.93
C LEU A 445 -28.16 -8.97 3.69
N ALA A 446 -29.12 -9.70 4.28
CA ALA A 446 -30.17 -9.09 5.10
C ALA A 446 -29.58 -8.35 6.31
N MET A 447 -28.73 -9.00 7.11
CA MET A 447 -28.04 -8.38 8.25
C MET A 447 -27.11 -7.25 7.80
N GLY A 448 -26.37 -7.46 6.71
CA GLY A 448 -25.48 -6.46 6.13
C GLY A 448 -26.18 -5.19 5.65
N LYS A 449 -27.47 -5.25 5.26
CA LYS A 449 -28.29 -4.09 4.89
C LYS A 449 -28.81 -3.30 6.09
N LEU A 450 -28.85 -3.88 7.29
CA LEU A 450 -29.28 -3.20 8.53
C LEU A 450 -28.15 -2.39 9.17
N ASN A 451 -26.88 -2.74 8.93
CA ASN A 451 -25.72 -2.07 9.53
C ASN A 451 -25.17 -0.95 8.61
N PRO A 452 -24.92 0.27 9.14
CA PRO A 452 -24.57 1.44 8.33
C PRO A 452 -23.18 1.38 7.67
N TYR A 453 -22.27 0.55 8.16
CA TYR A 453 -20.95 0.35 7.55
C TYR A 453 -21.04 -0.61 6.35
N THR A 454 -21.80 -1.69 6.47
CA THR A 454 -21.89 -2.74 5.44
C THR A 454 -22.97 -2.51 4.39
N ILE A 455 -23.97 -1.66 4.65
CA ILE A 455 -25.17 -1.48 3.80
C ILE A 455 -24.85 -1.25 2.31
N LYS A 456 -23.82 -0.46 1.99
CA LYS A 456 -23.43 -0.18 0.59
C LYS A 456 -22.97 -1.44 -0.14
N ARG A 457 -22.14 -2.26 0.50
CA ARG A 457 -21.65 -3.53 -0.07
C ARG A 457 -22.75 -4.58 -0.10
N ALA A 458 -23.54 -4.67 0.96
CA ALA A 458 -24.67 -5.60 1.02
C ALA A 458 -25.72 -5.28 -0.06
N MET A 459 -25.94 -4.00 -0.38
CA MET A 459 -26.77 -3.62 -1.53
C MET A 459 -26.13 -3.98 -2.88
N SER A 460 -24.84 -3.71 -3.12
CA SER A 460 -24.15 -4.14 -4.36
C SER A 460 -24.34 -5.62 -4.63
N LEU A 461 -23.95 -6.47 -3.67
CA LEU A 461 -24.06 -7.92 -3.77
C LEU A 461 -25.52 -8.39 -3.87
N GLN A 462 -26.48 -7.63 -3.34
CA GLN A 462 -27.91 -7.90 -3.52
C GLN A 462 -28.38 -7.63 -4.95
N LEU A 463 -27.91 -6.56 -5.60
CA LEU A 463 -28.20 -6.27 -7.01
C LEU A 463 -27.53 -7.30 -7.92
N GLU A 464 -26.29 -7.68 -7.63
CA GLU A 464 -25.58 -8.77 -8.32
C GLU A 464 -26.36 -10.09 -8.23
N GLN A 465 -26.85 -10.45 -7.03
CA GLN A 465 -27.67 -11.65 -6.81
C GLN A 465 -29.02 -11.58 -7.56
N TRP A 466 -29.66 -10.42 -7.62
CA TRP A 466 -30.89 -10.25 -8.39
C TRP A 466 -30.67 -10.38 -9.90
N LEU A 467 -29.53 -9.91 -10.41
CA LEU A 467 -29.18 -10.01 -11.83
C LEU A 467 -28.86 -11.46 -12.22
N VAL A 468 -28.05 -12.17 -11.43
CA VAL A 468 -27.73 -13.60 -11.62
C VAL A 468 -29.00 -14.46 -11.56
N ASN A 469 -29.97 -14.09 -10.71
CA ASN A 469 -31.25 -14.78 -10.60
C ASN A 469 -32.28 -14.32 -11.66
N ASN A 470 -31.86 -13.57 -12.69
CA ASN A 470 -32.66 -13.12 -13.83
C ASN A 470 -33.90 -12.27 -13.48
N LEU A 471 -33.87 -11.52 -12.37
CA LEU A 471 -34.93 -10.57 -12.06
C LEU A 471 -34.92 -9.42 -13.07
N LYS A 472 -36.11 -8.98 -13.47
CA LYS A 472 -36.29 -7.79 -14.31
C LYS A 472 -36.19 -6.52 -13.44
N PRO A 473 -35.93 -5.34 -14.04
CA PRO A 473 -35.98 -4.07 -13.31
C PRO A 473 -37.27 -3.86 -12.52
N GLU A 474 -38.40 -4.40 -13.00
CA GLU A 474 -39.70 -4.33 -12.34
C GLU A 474 -39.75 -5.15 -11.03
N ASP A 475 -39.26 -6.39 -11.05
CA ASP A 475 -39.15 -7.22 -9.84
C ASP A 475 -38.26 -6.56 -8.78
N VAL A 476 -37.24 -5.82 -9.24
CA VAL A 476 -36.30 -5.07 -8.38
C VAL A 476 -36.93 -3.78 -7.85
N LEU A 477 -37.70 -3.04 -8.65
CA LEU A 477 -38.49 -1.88 -8.21
C LEU A 477 -39.40 -2.29 -7.04
N GLN A 478 -40.11 -3.40 -7.17
CA GLN A 478 -40.97 -3.93 -6.11
C GLN A 478 -40.16 -4.38 -4.87
N LYS A 479 -39.05 -5.11 -5.05
CA LYS A 479 -38.19 -5.56 -3.92
C LYS A 479 -37.43 -4.45 -3.21
N LEU A 480 -37.26 -3.29 -3.85
CA LEU A 480 -36.73 -2.07 -3.23
C LEU A 480 -37.79 -1.26 -2.47
N GLY A 481 -39.05 -1.71 -2.46
CA GLY A 481 -40.18 -0.99 -1.84
C GLY A 481 -40.67 0.21 -2.65
N LEU A 482 -40.25 0.33 -3.92
CA LEU A 482 -40.56 1.45 -4.82
C LEU A 482 -41.85 1.24 -5.61
N GLY A 483 -42.64 0.20 -5.30
CA GLY A 483 -43.84 -0.20 -6.04
C GLY A 483 -45.18 0.28 -5.47
N ARG A 484 -45.19 1.12 -4.41
CA ARG A 484 -46.43 1.63 -3.78
C ARG A 484 -46.93 2.89 -4.49
N GLY A 485 -46.75 4.09 -3.94
CA GLY A 485 -47.04 5.36 -4.63
C GLY A 485 -45.79 5.95 -5.27
N LEU A 486 -45.90 6.49 -6.48
CA LEU A 486 -44.78 7.18 -7.15
C LEU A 486 -44.30 8.41 -6.35
N GLU A 487 -45.22 9.07 -5.65
CA GLU A 487 -44.93 10.22 -4.78
C GLU A 487 -44.04 9.85 -3.59
N ASP A 488 -44.12 8.60 -3.09
CA ASP A 488 -43.17 8.03 -2.12
C ASP A 488 -41.86 7.59 -2.81
N ALA A 489 -41.95 7.04 -4.03
CA ALA A 489 -40.83 6.39 -4.70
C ALA A 489 -39.75 7.37 -5.19
N ILE A 490 -40.13 8.58 -5.63
CA ILE A 490 -39.18 9.60 -6.10
C ILE A 490 -38.24 10.12 -4.99
N PRO A 491 -38.72 10.54 -3.79
CA PRO A 491 -37.83 10.93 -2.69
C PRO A 491 -37.12 9.74 -2.01
N ASN A 492 -37.47 8.50 -2.34
CA ASN A 492 -36.90 7.32 -1.69
C ASN A 492 -35.44 7.08 -2.12
N LYS A 493 -34.53 7.06 -1.15
CA LYS A 493 -33.09 6.73 -1.30
C LYS A 493 -32.81 5.42 -2.04
N ASN A 494 -33.77 4.51 -2.16
CA ASN A 494 -33.62 3.25 -2.88
C ASN A 494 -33.69 3.42 -4.41
N LEU A 495 -34.19 4.55 -4.93
CA LEU A 495 -34.28 4.80 -6.39
C LEU A 495 -32.90 4.72 -7.08
N GLN A 496 -31.82 5.14 -6.41
CA GLN A 496 -30.45 5.02 -6.92
C GLN A 496 -30.01 3.55 -7.09
N TYR A 497 -30.56 2.62 -6.32
CA TYR A 497 -30.27 1.19 -6.44
C TYR A 497 -31.04 0.55 -7.60
N LEU A 498 -32.24 1.06 -7.93
CA LEU A 498 -32.95 0.67 -9.14
C LEU A 498 -32.20 1.15 -10.40
N ASP A 499 -31.72 2.39 -10.41
CA ASP A 499 -30.91 2.93 -11.51
C ASP A 499 -29.56 2.19 -11.68
N SER A 500 -28.92 1.86 -10.56
CA SER A 500 -27.72 1.00 -10.54
C SER A 500 -28.02 -0.39 -11.12
N PHE A 501 -29.13 -1.02 -10.72
CA PHE A 501 -29.55 -2.31 -11.26
C PHE A 501 -29.85 -2.25 -12.75
N ILE A 502 -30.57 -1.23 -13.21
CA ILE A 502 -30.87 -0.98 -14.63
C ILE A 502 -29.57 -0.82 -15.44
N SER A 503 -28.56 -0.15 -14.87
CA SER A 503 -27.24 0.00 -15.49
C SER A 503 -26.49 -1.34 -15.59
N MET A 504 -26.54 -2.18 -14.56
CA MET A 504 -25.97 -3.53 -14.59
C MET A 504 -26.71 -4.45 -15.57
N TYR A 505 -28.05 -4.37 -15.60
CA TYR A 505 -28.90 -5.15 -16.51
C TYR A 505 -28.64 -4.78 -17.97
N LYS A 506 -28.44 -3.50 -18.30
CA LYS A 506 -28.00 -3.06 -19.63
C LYS A 506 -26.65 -3.66 -20.03
N ALA A 507 -25.69 -3.70 -19.10
CA ALA A 507 -24.37 -4.28 -19.37
C ALA A 507 -24.43 -5.80 -19.63
N ALA A 508 -25.31 -6.52 -18.91
CA ALA A 508 -25.55 -7.95 -19.13
C ALA A 508 -26.38 -8.23 -20.40
N TYR A 509 -27.28 -7.32 -20.78
CA TYR A 509 -28.19 -7.46 -21.92
C TYR A 509 -28.16 -6.21 -22.84
N PRO A 510 -27.09 -6.00 -23.64
CA PRO A 510 -26.84 -4.73 -24.35
C PRO A 510 -27.96 -4.24 -25.27
N ASN A 511 -28.75 -5.15 -25.83
CA ASN A 511 -29.85 -4.83 -26.74
C ASN A 511 -31.15 -4.37 -26.03
N THR A 512 -31.14 -4.22 -24.70
CA THR A 512 -32.35 -3.90 -23.92
C THR A 512 -32.61 -2.40 -23.84
N LYS A 513 -33.68 -1.93 -24.51
CA LYS A 513 -34.16 -0.54 -24.51
C LYS A 513 -34.87 -0.15 -23.18
N ILE A 514 -34.23 -0.40 -22.04
CA ILE A 514 -34.74 -0.03 -20.71
C ILE A 514 -34.18 1.32 -20.24
N SER A 515 -34.85 1.98 -19.30
CA SER A 515 -34.35 3.15 -18.57
C SER A 515 -35.07 3.26 -17.23
N LEU A 516 -34.53 4.04 -16.29
CA LEU A 516 -35.20 4.32 -15.01
C LEU A 516 -36.60 4.90 -15.22
N THR A 517 -36.73 5.87 -16.12
CA THR A 517 -38.02 6.45 -16.53
C THR A 517 -38.93 5.44 -17.22
N GLY A 518 -38.41 4.56 -18.06
CA GLY A 518 -39.18 3.52 -18.74
C GLY A 518 -39.72 2.46 -17.78
N THR A 519 -38.94 2.05 -16.77
CA THR A 519 -39.41 1.16 -15.70
C THR A 519 -40.46 1.86 -14.83
N LEU A 520 -40.25 3.13 -14.46
CA LEU A 520 -41.27 3.90 -13.72
C LEU A 520 -42.57 4.08 -14.55
N SER A 521 -42.49 4.37 -15.85
CA SER A 521 -43.68 4.43 -16.73
C SER A 521 -44.35 3.06 -16.91
N ALA A 522 -43.61 1.96 -16.89
CA ALA A 522 -44.19 0.61 -16.99
C ALA A 522 -45.02 0.23 -15.77
N HIS A 523 -44.57 0.57 -14.56
CA HIS A 523 -45.31 0.30 -13.32
C HIS A 523 -46.41 1.34 -13.03
N TYR A 524 -46.14 2.62 -13.27
CA TYR A 524 -47.03 3.73 -12.87
C TYR A 524 -47.86 4.36 -14.00
N GLY A 525 -47.45 4.22 -15.26
CA GLY A 525 -48.02 4.93 -16.41
C GLY A 525 -47.37 6.29 -16.67
N ASP A 526 -47.16 6.62 -17.95
CA ASP A 526 -46.53 7.87 -18.39
C ASP A 526 -47.26 9.14 -17.91
N ASP A 527 -48.59 9.13 -17.85
CA ASP A 527 -49.41 10.25 -17.37
C ASP A 527 -49.24 10.52 -15.88
N VAL A 528 -49.11 9.46 -15.08
CA VAL A 528 -48.82 9.56 -13.64
C VAL A 528 -47.38 10.03 -13.44
N LEU A 529 -46.42 9.46 -14.18
CA LEU A 529 -45.01 9.84 -14.09
C LEU A 529 -44.79 11.32 -14.45
N ALA A 530 -45.32 11.77 -15.58
CA ALA A 530 -45.18 13.17 -16.01
C ALA A 530 -45.87 14.14 -15.03
N LYS A 531 -47.07 13.80 -14.54
CA LYS A 531 -47.81 14.62 -13.56
C LYS A 531 -47.00 14.79 -12.27
N VAL A 532 -46.50 13.70 -11.68
CA VAL A 532 -45.75 13.75 -10.41
C VAL A 532 -44.41 14.45 -10.60
N LEU A 533 -43.70 14.22 -11.71
CA LEU A 533 -42.44 14.90 -12.01
C LEU A 533 -42.61 16.41 -12.15
N ALA A 534 -43.56 16.87 -12.97
CA ALA A 534 -43.82 18.30 -13.14
C ALA A 534 -44.31 18.98 -11.85
N ALA A 535 -45.06 18.27 -10.99
CA ALA A 535 -45.39 18.77 -9.65
C ALA A 535 -44.16 18.83 -8.73
N ALA A 536 -43.28 17.82 -8.77
CA ALA A 536 -42.06 17.73 -7.95
C ALA A 536 -40.98 18.76 -8.32
N LEU A 537 -41.05 19.38 -9.51
CA LEU A 537 -40.24 20.57 -9.84
C LEU A 537 -40.50 21.74 -8.88
N ASN A 538 -41.71 21.86 -8.32
CA ASN A 538 -42.09 22.97 -7.44
C ASN A 538 -41.78 22.68 -5.95
N LYS A 539 -41.26 21.50 -5.62
CA LYS A 539 -40.79 21.11 -4.29
C LYS A 539 -39.27 21.21 -4.23
N GLY A 540 -38.74 22.11 -3.40
CA GLY A 540 -37.31 22.50 -3.43
C GLY A 540 -36.32 21.33 -3.35
N GLU A 541 -36.56 20.39 -2.43
CA GLU A 541 -35.68 19.24 -2.19
C GLU A 541 -35.66 18.24 -3.37
N THR A 542 -36.81 17.99 -4.01
CA THR A 542 -36.92 17.02 -5.12
C THR A 542 -36.67 17.64 -6.49
N ARG A 543 -36.69 18.98 -6.63
CA ARG A 543 -36.64 19.70 -7.93
C ARG A 543 -35.52 19.25 -8.85
N ALA A 544 -34.31 19.04 -8.33
CA ALA A 544 -33.16 18.61 -9.13
C ALA A 544 -33.31 17.18 -9.68
N LEU A 545 -33.79 16.24 -8.85
CA LEU A 545 -34.07 14.87 -9.27
C LEU A 545 -35.25 14.81 -10.25
N ALA A 546 -36.32 15.54 -9.97
CA ALA A 546 -37.50 15.64 -10.83
C ALA A 546 -37.16 16.22 -12.22
N SER A 547 -36.30 17.25 -12.28
CA SER A 547 -35.80 17.82 -13.54
C SER A 547 -35.00 16.79 -14.36
N ASN A 548 -34.08 16.07 -13.72
CA ASN A 548 -33.29 15.03 -14.39
C ASN A 548 -34.16 13.87 -14.91
N LEU A 549 -35.14 13.42 -14.11
CA LEU A 549 -36.08 12.37 -14.51
C LEU A 549 -37.04 12.84 -15.62
N GLN A 550 -37.55 14.07 -15.57
CA GLN A 550 -38.41 14.60 -16.64
C GLN A 550 -37.64 14.74 -17.96
N LYS A 551 -36.38 15.19 -17.89
CA LYS A 551 -35.48 15.20 -19.06
C LYS A 551 -35.30 13.78 -19.63
N GLN A 552 -35.00 12.78 -18.79
CA GLN A 552 -34.89 11.38 -19.22
C GLN A 552 -36.21 10.80 -19.77
N GLN A 553 -37.36 11.29 -19.32
CA GLN A 553 -38.67 10.89 -19.86
C GLN A 553 -38.84 11.42 -21.28
N PHE A 554 -38.56 12.71 -21.50
CA PHE A 554 -38.63 13.34 -22.83
C PHE A 554 -37.60 12.76 -23.81
N GLU A 555 -36.36 12.53 -23.37
CA GLU A 555 -35.34 11.88 -24.19
C GLU A 555 -35.72 10.43 -24.51
N GLY A 556 -36.34 9.70 -23.59
CA GLY A 556 -36.87 8.35 -23.81
C GLY A 556 -38.04 8.30 -24.79
N TRP A 557 -38.96 9.27 -24.74
CA TRP A 557 -40.05 9.41 -25.72
C TRP A 557 -39.51 9.75 -27.12
N LEU A 558 -38.54 10.66 -27.22
CA LEU A 558 -37.91 11.04 -28.49
C LEU A 558 -37.13 9.86 -29.11
N ALA A 559 -36.35 9.12 -28.31
CA ALA A 559 -35.65 7.91 -28.74
C ALA A 559 -36.58 6.70 -29.02
N SER A 560 -37.87 6.85 -28.70
CA SER A 560 -38.96 5.93 -29.08
C SER A 560 -39.80 6.50 -30.23
N GLU A 561 -39.29 7.53 -30.93
CA GLU A 561 -39.89 8.19 -32.12
C GLU A 561 -41.31 8.73 -31.92
N LYS A 562 -41.72 8.99 -30.67
CA LYS A 562 -43.08 9.40 -30.34
C LYS A 562 -43.39 10.79 -30.88
N SER A 563 -44.47 10.90 -31.66
CA SER A 563 -44.98 12.20 -32.08
C SER A 563 -45.56 12.98 -30.89
N ALA A 564 -45.76 14.29 -31.06
CA ALA A 564 -46.48 15.09 -30.07
C ALA A 564 -47.92 14.61 -29.83
N ASP A 565 -48.59 14.08 -30.86
CA ASP A 565 -49.93 13.47 -30.73
C ASP A 565 -49.90 12.20 -29.88
N ASP A 566 -48.82 11.41 -29.96
CA ASP A 566 -48.67 10.20 -29.15
C ASP A 566 -48.36 10.54 -27.70
N VAL A 567 -47.56 11.59 -27.45
CA VAL A 567 -47.34 12.10 -26.09
C VAL A 567 -48.60 12.72 -25.51
N PHE A 568 -49.43 13.42 -26.30
CA PHE A 568 -50.76 13.87 -25.85
C PHE A 568 -51.63 12.70 -25.37
N LYS A 569 -51.70 11.62 -26.15
CA LYS A 569 -52.46 10.39 -25.81
C LYS A 569 -51.89 9.69 -24.57
N LEU A 570 -50.56 9.54 -24.48
CA LEU A 570 -49.87 8.89 -23.36
C LEU A 570 -50.05 9.64 -22.04
N LEU A 571 -50.09 10.97 -22.10
CA LEU A 571 -50.41 11.84 -20.96
C LEU A 571 -51.89 11.79 -20.57
N LYS A 572 -52.76 11.15 -21.36
CA LYS A 572 -54.21 11.02 -21.13
C LYS A 572 -54.83 12.38 -20.76
N ILE A 573 -54.55 13.41 -21.56
CA ILE A 573 -55.02 14.78 -21.32
C ILE A 573 -56.54 14.85 -21.50
N LYS A 574 -57.23 15.53 -20.59
CA LYS A 574 -58.69 15.65 -20.56
C LYS A 574 -59.16 17.08 -20.21
N ASN A 575 -60.46 17.30 -20.21
CA ASN A 575 -61.11 18.55 -19.82
C ASN A 575 -60.65 19.04 -18.44
N GLU A 576 -60.50 18.13 -17.48
CA GLU A 576 -60.13 18.46 -16.09
C GLU A 576 -58.73 19.07 -15.99
N ASP A 577 -57.82 18.74 -16.92
CA ASP A 577 -56.46 19.28 -16.99
C ASP A 577 -56.43 20.78 -17.37
N PHE A 578 -57.58 21.40 -17.66
CA PHE A 578 -57.75 22.85 -17.85
C PHE A 578 -58.43 23.56 -16.66
N TYR A 579 -58.94 22.83 -15.67
CA TYR A 579 -59.73 23.41 -14.57
C TYR A 579 -58.85 24.10 -13.50
N THR A 580 -57.54 23.91 -13.57
CA THR A 580 -56.53 24.46 -12.65
C THR A 580 -55.76 25.65 -13.26
N SER A 581 -55.03 26.38 -12.42
CA SER A 581 -54.18 27.50 -12.87
C SER A 581 -52.83 27.06 -13.44
N THR A 582 -52.41 25.82 -13.19
CA THR A 582 -51.25 25.15 -13.77
C THR A 582 -51.63 23.71 -14.09
N SER A 583 -50.98 23.07 -15.07
CA SER A 583 -51.40 21.77 -15.56
C SER A 583 -50.19 20.89 -15.87
N PRO A 584 -49.74 20.07 -14.90
CA PRO A 584 -48.53 19.24 -15.00
C PRO A 584 -48.39 18.43 -16.29
N LYS A 585 -49.52 17.99 -16.88
CA LYS A 585 -49.54 17.28 -18.18
C LYS A 585 -49.39 18.22 -19.37
N LEU A 586 -50.16 19.31 -19.46
CA LEU A 586 -50.07 20.27 -20.57
C LEU A 586 -48.70 20.98 -20.57
N ASP A 587 -48.15 21.25 -19.38
CA ASP A 587 -46.79 21.78 -19.20
C ASP A 587 -45.74 20.76 -19.67
N SER A 588 -45.92 19.46 -19.35
CA SER A 588 -45.03 18.39 -19.84
C SER A 588 -45.12 18.19 -21.35
N LEU A 589 -46.32 18.22 -21.94
CA LEU A 589 -46.53 18.16 -23.39
C LEU A 589 -45.85 19.33 -24.10
N LYS A 590 -46.06 20.56 -23.60
CA LYS A 590 -45.44 21.76 -24.16
C LYS A 590 -43.92 21.68 -24.12
N ASN A 591 -43.34 21.25 -23.00
CA ASN A 591 -41.89 21.10 -22.86
C ASN A 591 -41.33 19.97 -23.76
N TYR A 592 -42.08 18.88 -23.96
CA TYR A 592 -41.72 17.84 -24.94
C TYR A 592 -41.73 18.38 -26.38
N ILE A 593 -42.75 19.14 -26.76
CA ILE A 593 -42.85 19.77 -28.09
C ILE A 593 -41.70 20.75 -28.32
N MET A 594 -41.32 21.54 -27.31
CA MET A 594 -40.14 22.41 -27.39
C MET A 594 -38.85 21.61 -27.62
N LEU A 595 -38.67 20.46 -26.95
CA LEU A 595 -37.53 19.57 -27.21
C LEU A 595 -37.60 18.97 -28.63
N LEU A 596 -38.76 18.46 -29.06
CA LEU A 596 -38.98 17.86 -30.38
C LEU A 596 -38.62 18.84 -31.50
N ASN A 597 -39.15 20.06 -31.46
CA ASN A 597 -38.87 21.12 -32.44
C ASN A 597 -37.38 21.52 -32.43
N SER A 598 -36.72 21.54 -31.26
CA SER A 598 -35.27 21.79 -31.18
C SER A 598 -34.40 20.69 -31.80
N LYS A 599 -34.99 19.52 -32.12
CA LYS A 599 -34.32 18.38 -32.75
C LYS A 599 -34.79 18.12 -34.18
N LYS A 600 -35.95 18.68 -34.56
CA LYS A 600 -36.51 18.67 -35.92
C LYS A 600 -37.01 20.09 -36.26
N PRO A 601 -36.11 21.03 -36.62
CA PRO A 601 -36.49 22.41 -36.94
C PRO A 601 -37.31 22.52 -38.23
N GLU A 602 -37.16 21.58 -39.16
CA GLU A 602 -37.97 21.52 -40.40
C GLU A 602 -39.42 21.06 -40.11
N ASP A 603 -39.60 20.10 -39.19
CA ASP A 603 -40.89 19.50 -38.82
C ASP A 603 -41.52 20.17 -37.58
N THR A 604 -41.51 21.52 -37.48
CA THR A 604 -42.00 22.17 -36.25
C THR A 604 -43.47 21.87 -35.96
N VAL A 605 -43.75 21.35 -34.75
CA VAL A 605 -45.10 21.04 -34.28
C VAL A 605 -45.54 22.09 -33.27
N ASP A 606 -46.79 22.54 -33.36
CA ASP A 606 -47.37 23.49 -32.41
C ASP A 606 -48.28 22.80 -31.36
N VAL A 607 -48.20 23.28 -30.11
CA VAL A 607 -48.94 22.72 -28.97
C VAL A 607 -50.44 22.96 -29.03
N ILE A 608 -50.91 24.08 -29.58
CA ILE A 608 -52.34 24.33 -29.78
C ILE A 608 -52.89 23.39 -30.85
N THR A 609 -52.15 23.15 -31.93
CA THR A 609 -52.53 22.20 -32.99
C THR A 609 -52.66 20.78 -32.47
N VAL A 610 -51.69 20.30 -31.69
CA VAL A 610 -51.70 18.95 -31.08
C VAL A 610 -52.85 18.81 -30.09
N VAL A 611 -53.03 19.77 -29.18
CA VAL A 611 -54.11 19.75 -28.19
C VAL A 611 -55.48 19.87 -28.88
N ALA A 612 -55.63 20.71 -29.89
CA ALA A 612 -56.85 20.84 -30.68
C ALA A 612 -57.24 19.53 -31.38
N LYS A 613 -56.28 18.89 -32.07
CA LYS A 613 -56.45 17.57 -32.68
C LYS A 613 -56.81 16.49 -31.65
N GLY A 614 -56.24 16.59 -30.43
CA GLY A 614 -56.59 15.77 -29.28
C GLY A 614 -58.04 15.89 -28.80
N PHE A 615 -58.66 17.06 -28.98
CA PHE A 615 -60.09 17.32 -28.76
C PHE A 615 -60.91 17.34 -30.08
N GLY A 616 -60.42 16.66 -31.12
CA GLY A 616 -61.02 16.57 -32.45
C GLY A 616 -60.56 17.69 -33.39
N ASP A 617 -60.84 18.95 -33.04
CA ASP A 617 -60.34 20.13 -33.74
C ASP A 617 -60.31 21.39 -32.84
N GLU A 618 -59.97 22.55 -33.42
CA GLU A 618 -59.92 23.83 -32.70
C GLU A 618 -61.29 24.26 -32.16
N GLY A 619 -62.39 23.86 -32.80
CA GLY A 619 -63.74 24.06 -32.28
C GLY A 619 -64.06 23.14 -31.10
N GLY A 620 -63.62 21.88 -31.14
CA GLY A 620 -63.70 20.94 -30.03
C GLY A 620 -62.91 21.40 -28.79
N LEU A 621 -61.67 21.87 -28.98
CA LEU A 621 -60.88 22.49 -27.91
C LEU A 621 -61.53 23.79 -27.42
N ALA A 622 -62.04 24.64 -28.31
CA ALA A 622 -62.72 25.87 -27.91
C ALA A 622 -63.98 25.60 -27.06
N ARG A 623 -64.75 24.54 -27.38
CA ARG A 623 -65.89 24.07 -26.55
C ARG A 623 -65.43 23.57 -25.19
N THR A 624 -64.36 22.78 -25.16
CA THR A 624 -63.73 22.31 -23.91
C THR A 624 -63.35 23.50 -23.02
N LEU A 625 -62.67 24.51 -23.57
CA LEU A 625 -62.26 25.74 -22.87
C LEU A 625 -63.42 26.68 -22.51
N ALA A 626 -64.52 26.64 -23.27
CA ALA A 626 -65.74 27.39 -22.96
C ALA A 626 -66.49 26.78 -21.76
N ALA A 627 -66.50 25.44 -21.66
CA ALA A 627 -67.16 24.66 -20.63
C ALA A 627 -66.40 24.57 -19.29
N VAL A 628 -65.15 25.02 -19.23
CA VAL A 628 -64.36 25.04 -17.98
C VAL A 628 -65.10 25.85 -16.90
N PRO A 629 -65.32 25.28 -15.69
CA PRO A 629 -66.00 25.97 -14.60
C PRO A 629 -65.22 27.20 -14.13
N LYS A 630 -65.95 28.21 -13.65
CA LYS A 630 -65.36 29.42 -13.05
C LYS A 630 -64.90 29.13 -11.62
N VAL A 631 -63.88 29.85 -11.15
CA VAL A 631 -63.23 29.55 -9.86
C VAL A 631 -63.94 30.26 -8.70
N GLY A 632 -64.70 29.48 -7.92
CA GLY A 632 -65.48 29.96 -6.77
C GLY A 632 -66.56 30.97 -7.18
N ASP A 633 -66.92 31.87 -6.27
CA ASP A 633 -67.85 32.99 -6.54
C ASP A 633 -67.29 34.04 -7.52
N THR A 634 -66.08 33.85 -8.07
CA THR A 634 -65.48 34.79 -9.00
C THR A 634 -65.82 34.43 -10.45
N THR A 635 -66.05 35.44 -11.28
CA THR A 635 -66.36 35.26 -12.71
C THR A 635 -65.16 34.77 -13.56
N LYS A 636 -64.04 34.39 -12.93
CA LYS A 636 -62.74 34.14 -13.56
C LYS A 636 -62.60 32.69 -14.04
N ILE A 637 -62.10 32.56 -15.27
CA ILE A 637 -61.68 31.29 -15.88
C ILE A 637 -60.28 30.93 -15.32
N PRO A 638 -59.97 29.65 -15.06
CA PRO A 638 -58.63 29.19 -14.65
C PRO A 638 -57.52 29.67 -15.59
N ALA A 639 -56.30 29.84 -15.06
CA ALA A 639 -55.21 30.44 -15.84
C ALA A 639 -54.75 29.57 -17.02
N THR A 640 -54.74 28.24 -16.88
CA THR A 640 -54.41 27.31 -17.98
C THR A 640 -55.45 27.42 -19.10
N ALA A 641 -56.74 27.32 -18.79
CA ALA A 641 -57.82 27.49 -19.76
C ALA A 641 -57.78 28.88 -20.45
N SER A 642 -57.57 29.94 -19.67
CA SER A 642 -57.44 31.31 -20.18
C SER A 642 -56.27 31.47 -21.15
N SER A 643 -55.13 30.80 -20.87
CA SER A 643 -53.96 30.84 -21.75
C SER A 643 -54.23 30.11 -23.07
N TYR A 644 -54.74 28.89 -23.04
CA TYR A 644 -55.04 28.13 -24.27
C TYR A 644 -56.14 28.82 -25.11
N GLN A 645 -57.16 29.42 -24.47
CA GLN A 645 -58.17 30.22 -25.16
C GLN A 645 -57.55 31.46 -25.83
N LYS A 646 -56.62 32.15 -25.16
CA LYS A 646 -55.91 33.29 -25.73
C LYS A 646 -55.07 32.90 -26.95
N GLU A 647 -54.35 31.78 -26.91
CA GLU A 647 -53.51 31.36 -28.05
C GLU A 647 -54.34 30.89 -29.26
N LEU A 648 -55.47 30.22 -29.05
CA LEU A 648 -56.46 29.98 -30.13
C LEU A 648 -56.95 31.31 -30.74
N PHE A 649 -57.31 32.29 -29.90
CA PHE A 649 -57.79 33.58 -30.37
C PHE A 649 -56.69 34.40 -31.07
N ASN A 650 -55.43 34.27 -30.65
CA ASN A 650 -54.28 34.83 -31.37
C ASN A 650 -54.23 34.24 -32.78
N ARG A 651 -54.19 32.90 -32.90
CA ARG A 651 -54.17 32.17 -34.17
C ARG A 651 -55.31 32.56 -35.10
N TRP A 652 -56.56 32.53 -34.63
CA TRP A 652 -57.71 32.84 -35.50
C TRP A 652 -57.67 34.26 -36.02
N TYR A 653 -57.22 35.21 -35.20
CA TYR A 653 -57.03 36.60 -35.64
C TYR A 653 -55.91 36.70 -36.69
N ASP A 654 -54.79 36.01 -36.48
CA ASP A 654 -53.63 36.01 -37.38
C ASP A 654 -53.94 35.29 -38.72
N MET A 655 -54.85 34.30 -38.69
CA MET A 655 -55.48 33.65 -39.84
C MET A 655 -56.64 34.46 -40.46
N LEU A 656 -56.84 35.72 -40.04
CA LEU A 656 -57.86 36.65 -40.55
C LEU A 656 -59.31 36.14 -40.43
N ILE A 657 -59.59 35.28 -39.43
CA ILE A 657 -60.95 34.82 -39.12
C ILE A 657 -61.74 35.97 -38.48
N LYS A 658 -62.64 36.57 -39.25
CA LYS A 658 -63.55 37.61 -38.76
C LYS A 658 -64.59 36.99 -37.80
N PRO A 659 -65.06 37.71 -36.76
CA PRO A 659 -65.97 37.14 -35.77
C PRO A 659 -67.25 36.51 -36.35
N ASN A 660 -67.86 37.13 -37.36
CA ASN A 660 -69.04 36.61 -38.08
C ASN A 660 -68.76 35.35 -38.94
N THR A 661 -67.51 34.91 -39.05
CA THR A 661 -67.14 33.67 -39.77
C THR A 661 -66.75 32.53 -38.84
N ILE A 662 -66.76 32.72 -37.51
CA ILE A 662 -66.30 31.71 -36.54
C ILE A 662 -67.18 30.45 -36.53
N TYR A 663 -68.51 30.62 -36.61
CA TYR A 663 -69.46 29.51 -36.58
C TYR A 663 -69.22 28.52 -37.72
N THR A 664 -69.02 29.02 -38.95
CA THR A 664 -68.83 28.18 -40.13
C THR A 664 -67.39 27.70 -40.30
N LYS A 665 -66.38 28.56 -40.08
CA LYS A 665 -64.96 28.21 -40.32
C LYS A 665 -64.31 27.39 -39.21
N ILE A 666 -64.66 27.64 -37.95
CA ILE A 666 -63.98 27.03 -36.78
C ILE A 666 -64.90 26.05 -36.08
N LEU A 667 -66.13 26.47 -35.74
CA LEU A 667 -67.06 25.66 -34.95
C LEU A 667 -67.84 24.64 -35.80
N LYS A 668 -67.84 24.81 -37.13
CA LYS A 668 -68.49 23.94 -38.13
C LYS A 668 -70.00 23.77 -37.89
N VAL A 669 -70.67 24.82 -37.42
CA VAL A 669 -72.13 24.87 -37.16
C VAL A 669 -72.76 26.06 -37.87
N GLN A 670 -74.07 25.99 -38.11
CA GLN A 670 -74.86 27.16 -38.50
C GLN A 670 -75.14 28.02 -37.26
N GLU A 671 -75.03 29.34 -37.38
CA GLU A 671 -75.20 30.29 -36.24
C GLU A 671 -76.58 30.18 -35.57
N LEU A 672 -77.65 30.01 -36.35
CA LEU A 672 -79.01 29.81 -35.84
C LEU A 672 -79.19 28.50 -35.06
N SER A 673 -78.34 27.50 -35.34
CA SER A 673 -78.36 26.17 -34.70
C SER A 673 -77.22 25.99 -33.69
N ALA A 674 -76.49 27.06 -33.36
CA ALA A 674 -75.31 27.01 -32.52
C ALA A 674 -75.67 26.75 -31.04
N GLY A 675 -74.94 25.86 -30.38
CA GLY A 675 -75.12 25.58 -28.96
C GLY A 675 -74.66 26.75 -28.07
N ASP A 676 -75.00 26.71 -26.79
CA ASP A 676 -74.66 27.83 -25.87
C ASP A 676 -73.14 27.98 -25.68
N LEU A 677 -72.39 26.88 -25.74
CA LEU A 677 -70.92 26.93 -25.78
C LEU A 677 -70.40 27.61 -27.06
N ASP A 678 -71.01 27.34 -28.22
CA ASP A 678 -70.62 27.97 -29.49
C ASP A 678 -70.86 29.49 -29.47
N LYS A 679 -72.03 29.90 -28.98
CA LYS A 679 -72.38 31.32 -28.76
C LYS A 679 -71.40 31.97 -27.79
N VAL A 680 -71.08 31.32 -26.66
CA VAL A 680 -70.08 31.81 -25.69
C VAL A 680 -68.69 31.95 -26.31
N ILE A 681 -68.25 31.04 -27.18
CA ILE A 681 -66.97 31.16 -27.90
C ILE A 681 -67.01 32.37 -28.84
N ALA A 682 -68.07 32.51 -29.65
CA ALA A 682 -68.23 33.62 -30.58
C ALA A 682 -68.25 34.98 -29.86
N THR A 683 -68.97 35.10 -28.73
CA THR A 683 -68.97 36.32 -27.89
C THR A 683 -67.58 36.62 -27.33
N ARG A 684 -66.90 35.63 -26.73
CA ARG A 684 -65.54 35.80 -26.18
C ARG A 684 -64.53 36.20 -27.28
N TYR A 685 -64.61 35.58 -28.46
CA TYR A 685 -63.73 35.90 -29.59
C TYR A 685 -64.00 37.29 -30.18
N THR A 686 -65.27 37.68 -30.31
CA THR A 686 -65.65 39.03 -30.77
C THR A 686 -65.06 40.11 -29.86
N ALA A 687 -65.23 39.95 -28.54
CA ALA A 687 -64.66 40.88 -27.55
C ALA A 687 -63.12 40.95 -27.60
N TYR A 688 -62.45 39.82 -27.83
CA TYR A 688 -61.00 39.79 -28.07
C TYR A 688 -60.62 40.52 -29.37
N TYR A 689 -61.30 40.22 -30.47
CA TYR A 689 -61.02 40.74 -31.81
C TYR A 689 -61.15 42.26 -31.85
N THR A 690 -62.28 42.80 -31.36
CA THR A 690 -62.51 44.26 -31.27
C THR A 690 -61.46 44.95 -30.38
N LYS A 691 -61.04 44.30 -29.28
CA LYS A 691 -59.97 44.83 -28.42
C LYS A 691 -58.60 44.84 -29.11
N ARG A 692 -58.28 43.82 -29.93
CA ARG A 692 -57.03 43.74 -30.69
C ARG A 692 -56.99 44.76 -31.84
N GLU A 693 -58.08 44.94 -32.58
CA GLU A 693 -58.20 46.03 -33.57
C GLU A 693 -58.04 47.42 -32.92
N ALA A 694 -58.72 47.66 -31.80
CA ALA A 694 -58.65 48.94 -31.08
C ALA A 694 -57.24 49.24 -30.53
N ALA A 695 -56.48 48.21 -30.14
CA ALA A 695 -55.09 48.36 -29.73
C ALA A 695 -54.18 48.75 -30.92
N ILE A 696 -54.36 48.12 -32.09
CA ILE A 696 -53.61 48.45 -33.30
C ILE A 696 -53.91 49.89 -33.75
N ARG A 697 -55.19 50.28 -33.82
CA ARG A 697 -55.62 51.65 -34.19
C ARG A 697 -55.06 52.74 -33.26
N ARG A 698 -54.74 52.40 -32.00
CA ARG A 698 -54.06 53.30 -31.05
C ARG A 698 -52.55 53.39 -31.27
N PHE A 699 -51.90 52.33 -31.77
CA PHE A 699 -50.48 52.33 -32.10
C PHE A 699 -50.15 52.99 -33.45
N THR A 700 -51.11 53.00 -34.39
CA THR A 700 -50.97 53.66 -35.70
C THR A 700 -51.42 55.12 -35.71
N GLY A 701 -51.73 55.71 -34.55
CA GLY A 701 -52.01 57.14 -34.43
C GLY A 701 -50.70 57.97 -34.44
N PRO A 702 -50.68 59.18 -35.02
CA PRO A 702 -49.49 60.01 -35.02
C PRO A 702 -49.11 60.41 -33.58
N ARG A 703 -47.82 60.26 -33.23
CA ARG A 703 -47.29 60.86 -32.01
C ARG A 703 -47.40 62.38 -32.14
N ARG A 704 -48.11 63.01 -31.20
CA ARG A 704 -47.95 64.45 -30.96
C ARG A 704 -46.59 64.67 -30.31
N PHE A 705 -45.77 65.49 -30.96
CA PHE A 705 -44.65 66.19 -30.31
C PHE A 705 -45.21 67.39 -29.53
#